data_AF-A0A561UHX5-F1
#
_entry.id   AF-A0A561UHX5-F1
#
_cell.length_a   1.000
_cell.length_b   1.000
_cell.length_c   1.000
_cell.angle_alpha   90.00
_cell.angle_beta   90.00
_cell.angle_gamma   90.00
#
_symmetry.space_group_name_H-M   'P 1'
#
loop_
_entity.id
_entity.type
_entity.pdbx_description
1 polymer ?
#
loop_
_entity_poly.entity_id
_entity_poly.type
_entity_poly.pdbx_seq_one_letter_code
_entity_poly.pdbx_strand_id
1 'polypeptide(L)'
;MRRSKLLALSLTAGLGLGMVTAGAASANPDHHHPQQSSCQISADGRDVQHVIYLQFDNVHFTRDNPNVPSDLEQMPHLLNFLEDNGTVDTNHHTPLIAHTGNDILTSITGLYGDRQGQAVSNSYRYYNPDGTSNSASTFAYWTDGVADSSVPTPSDSAPTMVGQDGKMAPAPWAAYTKAGCDFGTVSTANTVLENTTVDINKVFGASSPQAAEAKADPTKAQADYVGIGVHCAKDSKVCAKGTTSPDLLPDEPGGYNGYQALFGAKAVDPAISADGVVRSTAGTPIADYKGNPGFPGFDSMTADNSLGYVAQMQESGVPVTYAYISDAHDQHGANTGAMGPGAAPYTAQLKSYDNAFASFFSRLNKDGINKSNTLFVVTADENDHFVGGQPTPANCDGVTVACNYSQIGEVNANARGLLATQQGVTTPFQVHADSAPNFYLNGNPGADDPKTRAFEQAWSKVTAVNPITGKTDTISSFLADRAEQKILHMQTGDPLRTPTFTSFSDPNYFVYAGGANCTSASACVALGPAYAWNHGDFSPDINTTWLGLVGPGVKHEGVTNKVWSDHTDIRPTMLSLLGLTDPYTHDGRVLTEFIDNSARPGNLRGHHGEDYQQLAAAYKQLDAGVGAFAAATLKASTANVESTSPGDLQYQVATAKLAALGDQRDALAGQIAKVLDADAFGHQRMDQPQADRLTEQADALIKQAQQLAG
;
A
#
# COMPACT_ATOMS: atom_id res chain seq x y z
N MET A 1 -58.60 -0.39 -66.64
CA MET A 1 -58.37 -1.79 -66.22
C MET A 1 -56.86 -1.98 -66.17
N ARG A 2 -56.14 -2.30 -65.10
CA ARG A 2 -56.39 -2.62 -63.68
C ARG A 2 -55.71 -1.53 -62.81
N ARG A 3 -56.31 -1.20 -61.65
CA ARG A 3 -56.07 -0.03 -60.76
C ARG A 3 -54.62 -0.05 -60.18
N SER A 4 -53.84 1.05 -60.20
CA SER A 4 -53.84 2.23 -59.29
C SER A 4 -53.70 1.83 -57.81
N LYS A 5 -52.77 2.33 -56.98
CA LYS A 5 -52.47 3.74 -56.58
C LYS A 5 -51.04 3.81 -55.94
N LEU A 6 -50.17 4.81 -56.15
CA LEU A 6 -50.19 6.27 -55.87
C LEU A 6 -49.78 6.68 -54.43
N LEU A 7 -48.99 7.77 -54.39
CA LEU A 7 -48.52 8.67 -53.30
C LEU A 7 -47.23 8.26 -52.55
N ALA A 8 -46.09 8.96 -52.66
CA ALA A 8 -45.73 10.39 -52.50
C ALA A 8 -45.47 10.79 -51.03
N LEU A 9 -44.25 11.24 -50.70
CA LEU A 9 -43.95 12.63 -50.33
C LEU A 9 -42.45 12.84 -50.08
N SER A 10 -42.01 14.04 -50.45
CA SER A 10 -40.71 14.67 -50.25
C SER A 10 -40.73 15.64 -49.07
N LEU A 11 -39.52 16.03 -48.61
CA LEU A 11 -39.09 17.27 -47.90
C LEU A 11 -38.82 17.26 -46.37
N THR A 12 -37.50 17.21 -46.10
CA THR A 12 -36.63 18.20 -45.38
C THR A 12 -36.51 18.31 -43.86
N ALA A 13 -35.21 18.28 -43.48
CA ALA A 13 -34.46 19.15 -42.55
C ALA A 13 -34.31 18.71 -41.07
N GLY A 14 -33.05 18.57 -40.65
CA GLY A 14 -32.62 18.51 -39.25
C GLY A 14 -31.11 18.29 -39.10
N LEU A 15 -30.42 19.33 -38.63
CA LEU A 15 -29.00 19.47 -38.28
C LEU A 15 -28.22 18.18 -37.96
N GLY A 16 -27.08 18.00 -38.65
CA GLY A 16 -26.09 16.97 -38.34
C GLY A 16 -25.11 17.39 -37.25
N LEU A 17 -25.06 16.62 -36.16
CA LEU A 17 -23.91 16.56 -35.26
C LEU A 17 -22.77 15.82 -35.98
N GLY A 18 -21.60 16.44 -36.08
CA GLY A 18 -20.37 15.77 -36.52
C GLY A 18 -19.88 14.83 -35.43
N MET A 19 -20.02 13.51 -35.65
CA MET A 19 -19.32 12.50 -34.87
C MET A 19 -17.87 12.47 -35.34
N VAL A 20 -16.94 12.73 -34.43
CA VAL A 20 -15.52 12.41 -34.61
C VAL A 20 -15.41 10.89 -34.48
N THR A 21 -15.20 10.20 -35.59
CA THR A 21 -14.90 8.76 -35.59
C THR A 21 -13.51 8.56 -34.98
N ALA A 22 -13.45 7.93 -33.81
CA ALA A 22 -12.22 7.39 -33.26
C ALA A 22 -11.65 6.37 -34.26
N GLY A 23 -10.50 6.69 -34.86
CA GLY A 23 -9.74 5.73 -35.64
C GLY A 23 -9.15 4.69 -34.71
N ALA A 24 -9.54 3.43 -34.87
CA ALA A 24 -8.89 2.31 -34.20
C ALA A 24 -7.42 2.26 -34.62
N ALA A 25 -6.52 2.50 -33.66
CA ALA A 25 -5.10 2.23 -33.84
C ALA A 25 -4.94 0.74 -34.12
N SER A 26 -4.43 0.43 -35.31
CA SER A 26 -4.16 -0.93 -35.74
C SER A 26 -2.94 -1.43 -34.98
N ALA A 27 -3.13 -2.38 -34.06
CA ALA A 27 -2.03 -3.11 -33.43
C ALA A 27 -1.23 -3.82 -34.52
N ASN A 28 0.04 -3.47 -34.65
CA ASN A 28 0.95 -4.08 -35.60
C ASN A 28 1.37 -5.46 -35.03
N PRO A 29 1.09 -6.59 -35.70
CA PRO A 29 1.45 -7.91 -35.20
C PRO A 29 2.76 -8.34 -35.86
N ASP A 30 3.91 -7.97 -35.30
CA ASP A 30 5.18 -8.58 -35.69
C ASP A 30 6.18 -8.51 -34.54
N HIS A 31 6.06 -9.48 -33.62
CA HIS A 31 7.20 -10.10 -32.93
C HIS A 31 6.74 -11.45 -32.37
N HIS A 32 6.77 -12.49 -33.22
CA HIS A 32 6.91 -13.85 -32.72
C HIS A 32 8.32 -14.02 -32.17
N HIS A 33 8.52 -13.67 -30.89
CA HIS A 33 9.57 -14.32 -30.11
C HIS A 33 9.24 -15.82 -30.06
N PRO A 34 10.19 -16.72 -30.33
CA PRO A 34 9.94 -18.15 -30.20
C PRO A 34 9.44 -18.40 -28.77
N GLN A 35 8.30 -19.09 -28.62
CA GLN A 35 7.84 -19.59 -27.33
C GLN A 35 8.94 -20.50 -26.76
N GLN A 36 9.79 -19.92 -25.90
CA GLN A 36 10.75 -20.66 -25.09
C GLN A 36 10.10 -20.87 -23.72
N SER A 37 10.06 -22.13 -23.29
CA SER A 37 9.35 -22.63 -22.11
C SER A 37 10.07 -22.36 -20.79
N SER A 38 10.79 -21.24 -20.65
CA SER A 38 11.61 -20.93 -19.47
C SER A 38 11.40 -19.49 -19.02
N CYS A 39 11.27 -19.28 -17.71
CA CYS A 39 11.15 -17.97 -17.06
C CYS A 39 12.13 -16.93 -17.62
N GLN A 40 11.62 -15.75 -18.01
CA GLN A 40 12.40 -14.63 -18.56
C GLN A 40 12.24 -13.39 -17.66
N ILE A 41 13.18 -13.17 -16.74
CA ILE A 41 13.22 -12.01 -15.83
C ILE A 41 14.61 -11.35 -15.85
N SER A 42 15.08 -11.07 -17.05
CA SER A 42 16.36 -10.45 -17.33
C SER A 42 16.21 -9.55 -18.55
N ALA A 43 16.89 -8.41 -18.58
CA ALA A 43 17.03 -7.64 -19.80
C ALA A 43 18.46 -7.16 -20.06
N ASP A 44 18.80 -7.04 -21.34
CA ASP A 44 20.02 -6.45 -21.88
C ASP A 44 21.30 -6.73 -21.08
N GLY A 45 21.60 -8.01 -20.82
CA GLY A 45 22.86 -8.44 -20.19
C GLY A 45 22.90 -8.31 -18.66
N ARG A 46 21.75 -8.13 -18.00
CA ARG A 46 21.60 -8.25 -16.54
C ARG A 46 21.28 -9.71 -16.22
N ASP A 47 22.19 -10.44 -15.58
CA ASP A 47 21.99 -11.87 -15.28
C ASP A 47 21.08 -12.09 -14.04
N VAL A 48 19.92 -11.42 -13.99
CA VAL A 48 18.91 -11.64 -12.94
C VAL A 48 18.18 -12.95 -13.21
N GLN A 49 18.18 -13.82 -12.21
CA GLN A 49 17.54 -15.14 -12.21
C GLN A 49 16.50 -15.26 -11.10
N HIS A 50 16.60 -14.42 -10.07
CA HIS A 50 15.74 -14.43 -8.90
C HIS A 50 15.33 -13.02 -8.50
N VAL A 51 14.13 -12.89 -7.94
CA VAL A 51 13.62 -11.69 -7.30
C VAL A 51 13.17 -12.05 -5.89
N ILE A 52 13.70 -11.34 -4.91
CA ILE A 52 13.32 -11.46 -3.51
C ILE A 52 12.89 -10.07 -3.04
N TYR A 53 11.57 -9.90 -2.91
CA TYR A 53 10.96 -8.69 -2.39
C TYR A 53 10.53 -8.94 -0.95
N LEU A 54 11.02 -8.13 -0.02
CA LEU A 54 10.70 -8.20 1.40
C LEU A 54 10.14 -6.85 1.83
N GLN A 55 8.96 -6.86 2.43
CA GLN A 55 8.36 -5.69 3.01
C GLN A 55 8.07 -5.98 4.48
N PHE A 56 8.72 -5.22 5.36
CA PHE A 56 8.42 -5.25 6.77
C PHE A 56 7.16 -4.46 7.06
N ASP A 57 6.40 -4.91 8.05
CA ASP A 57 5.54 -4.06 8.86
C ASP A 57 6.45 -3.18 9.72
N ASN A 58 6.33 -1.85 9.61
CA ASN A 58 6.80 -0.93 10.64
C ASN A 58 8.23 -1.22 11.16
N VAL A 59 9.25 -1.08 10.28
CA VAL A 59 10.66 -1.26 10.65
C VAL A 59 11.45 -0.02 10.30
N HIS A 60 12.08 0.60 11.29
CA HIS A 60 12.65 1.92 11.15
C HIS A 60 14.14 1.89 10.81
N PHE A 61 14.52 2.71 9.82
CA PHE A 61 15.90 3.15 9.65
C PHE A 61 16.25 4.27 10.64
N THR A 62 15.29 5.17 10.90
CA THR A 62 15.44 6.30 11.81
C THR A 62 15.40 5.82 13.27
N ARG A 63 16.06 6.55 14.17
CA ARG A 63 16.03 6.25 15.62
C ARG A 63 14.86 6.97 16.30
N ASP A 64 13.91 6.23 16.85
CA ASP A 64 12.77 6.79 17.61
C ASP A 64 13.22 7.43 18.93
N ASN A 65 14.21 6.81 19.56
CA ASN A 65 14.94 7.37 20.68
C ASN A 65 16.38 7.62 20.22
N PRO A 66 16.88 8.87 20.22
CA PRO A 66 18.23 9.19 19.74
C PRO A 66 19.37 8.40 20.41
N ASN A 67 19.14 7.88 21.63
CA ASN A 67 20.11 7.09 22.39
C ASN A 67 20.05 5.58 22.10
N VAL A 68 18.99 5.10 21.44
CA VAL A 68 18.80 3.70 21.07
C VAL A 68 19.08 3.56 19.57
N PRO A 69 19.86 2.56 19.12
CA PRO A 69 20.00 2.31 17.69
C PRO A 69 18.65 1.98 17.03
N SER A 70 18.49 2.29 15.74
CA SER A 70 17.27 1.94 15.01
C SER A 70 17.11 0.43 14.84
N ASP A 71 15.97 -0.01 14.31
CA ASP A 71 15.72 -1.44 14.07
C ASP A 71 16.78 -2.04 13.14
N LEU A 72 17.06 -1.35 12.04
CA LEU A 72 18.06 -1.79 11.08
C LEU A 72 19.48 -1.79 11.66
N GLU A 73 19.84 -0.82 12.50
CA GLU A 73 21.13 -0.83 13.20
C GLU A 73 21.25 -2.02 14.17
N GLN A 74 20.13 -2.51 14.70
CA GLN A 74 20.05 -3.71 15.54
C GLN A 74 19.92 -5.02 14.73
N MET A 75 19.76 -4.93 13.41
CA MET A 75 19.79 -6.04 12.44
C MET A 75 20.99 -5.95 11.48
N PRO A 76 22.24 -5.96 12.00
CA PRO A 76 23.43 -5.72 11.19
C PRO A 76 23.64 -6.70 10.04
N HIS A 77 23.14 -7.94 10.08
CA HIS A 77 23.29 -8.85 8.93
C HIS A 77 22.47 -8.39 7.72
N LEU A 78 21.30 -7.80 7.95
CA LEU A 78 20.49 -7.19 6.89
C LEU A 78 21.12 -5.86 6.46
N LEU A 79 21.35 -4.95 7.40
CA LEU A 79 21.85 -3.61 7.08
C LEU A 79 23.19 -3.66 6.35
N ASN A 80 24.17 -4.41 6.86
CA ASN A 80 25.47 -4.57 6.18
C ASN A 80 25.30 -5.22 4.80
N PHE A 81 24.38 -6.19 4.65
CA PHE A 81 24.12 -6.77 3.33
C PHE A 81 23.60 -5.73 2.33
N LEU A 82 22.72 -4.83 2.75
CA LEU A 82 22.22 -3.77 1.86
C LEU A 82 23.32 -2.73 1.57
N GLU A 83 24.01 -2.24 2.60
CA GLU A 83 25.05 -1.22 2.49
C GLU A 83 26.27 -1.68 1.69
N ASP A 84 26.73 -2.93 1.89
CA ASP A 84 27.93 -3.46 1.25
C ASP A 84 27.69 -3.90 -0.20
N ASN A 85 26.43 -3.98 -0.65
CA ASN A 85 26.09 -4.61 -1.92
C ASN A 85 25.16 -3.79 -2.83
N GLY A 86 24.65 -2.65 -2.37
CA GLY A 86 23.70 -1.87 -3.14
C GLY A 86 23.45 -0.48 -2.59
N THR A 87 22.18 -0.07 -2.57
CA THR A 87 21.75 1.26 -2.15
C THR A 87 20.69 1.14 -1.07
N VAL A 88 20.81 1.93 -0.01
CA VAL A 88 19.77 2.16 1.00
C VAL A 88 19.39 3.63 0.96
N ASP A 89 18.23 3.96 0.41
CA ASP A 89 17.71 5.32 0.37
C ASP A 89 16.83 5.58 1.60
N THR A 90 17.19 6.57 2.41
CA THR A 90 16.47 6.94 3.64
C THR A 90 15.54 8.14 3.42
N ASN A 91 15.30 8.50 2.17
CA ASN A 91 14.40 9.57 1.75
C ASN A 91 13.30 9.01 0.85
N HIS A 92 12.82 7.84 1.24
CA HIS A 92 11.68 7.12 0.66
C HIS A 92 10.43 7.44 1.47
N HIS A 93 9.26 7.45 0.85
CA HIS A 93 8.03 7.89 1.49
C HIS A 93 6.85 6.96 1.23
N THR A 94 5.89 6.99 2.13
CA THR A 94 4.63 6.23 2.04
C THR A 94 3.59 6.96 1.19
N PRO A 95 2.55 6.28 0.66
CA PRO A 95 1.31 6.94 0.29
C PRO A 95 0.56 7.46 1.54
N LEU A 96 -0.62 8.03 1.32
CA LEU A 96 -1.60 8.30 2.38
C LEU A 96 -2.88 7.49 2.15
N ILE A 97 -3.55 7.00 3.18
CA ILE A 97 -3.11 6.98 4.59
C ILE A 97 -2.09 5.85 4.76
N ALA A 98 -0.97 6.11 5.45
CA ALA A 98 0.12 5.14 5.62
C ALA A 98 -0.31 3.96 6.49
N HIS A 99 -0.57 2.82 5.87
CA HIS A 99 -1.05 1.59 6.51
C HIS A 99 -0.68 0.37 5.65
N THR A 100 -0.31 -0.72 6.31
CA THR A 100 0.18 -1.99 5.73
C THR A 100 -0.49 -2.36 4.42
N GLY A 101 -1.82 -2.41 4.39
CA GLY A 101 -2.62 -2.76 3.22
C GLY A 101 -2.42 -1.79 2.06
N ASN A 102 -2.60 -0.48 2.29
CA ASN A 102 -2.46 0.54 1.25
C ASN A 102 -1.00 0.62 0.75
N ASP A 103 -0.04 0.52 1.67
CA ASP A 103 1.37 0.77 1.42
C ASP A 103 2.01 -0.41 0.67
N ILE A 104 1.71 -1.66 1.07
CA ILE A 104 2.11 -2.85 0.32
C ILE A 104 1.49 -2.82 -1.09
N LEU A 105 0.19 -2.55 -1.20
CA LEU A 105 -0.49 -2.51 -2.50
C LEU A 105 0.10 -1.44 -3.42
N THR A 106 0.41 -0.27 -2.87
CA THR A 106 1.09 0.82 -3.60
C THR A 106 2.48 0.38 -4.08
N SER A 107 3.24 -0.29 -3.20
CA SER A 107 4.59 -0.76 -3.51
C SER A 107 4.62 -1.82 -4.63
N ILE A 108 3.69 -2.78 -4.61
CA ILE A 108 3.68 -3.90 -5.55
C ILE A 108 2.99 -3.59 -6.87
N THR A 109 2.14 -2.56 -6.93
CA THR A 109 1.45 -2.12 -8.16
C THR A 109 2.10 -0.89 -8.79
N GLY A 110 2.80 -0.06 -8.02
CA GLY A 110 3.23 1.25 -8.50
C GLY A 110 2.08 2.21 -8.76
N LEU A 111 0.93 2.01 -8.10
CA LEU A 111 -0.29 2.81 -8.21
C LEU A 111 -0.72 3.32 -6.84
N TYR A 112 -1.21 4.56 -6.76
CA TYR A 112 -1.83 5.05 -5.53
C TYR A 112 -3.21 4.43 -5.29
N GLY A 113 -3.68 4.59 -4.05
CA GLY A 113 -4.91 4.01 -3.51
C GLY A 113 -6.16 4.20 -4.36
N ASP A 114 -6.33 5.36 -4.99
CA ASP A 114 -7.45 5.66 -5.89
C ASP A 114 -7.45 4.81 -7.16
N ARG A 115 -6.27 4.36 -7.62
CA ARG A 115 -6.09 3.55 -8.82
C ARG A 115 -5.98 2.05 -8.55
N GLN A 116 -5.47 1.64 -7.38
CA GLN A 116 -5.42 0.21 -6.99
C GLN A 116 -6.68 -0.26 -6.24
N GLY A 117 -7.45 0.65 -5.64
CA GLY A 117 -8.78 0.37 -5.08
C GLY A 117 -8.87 0.31 -3.56
N GLN A 118 -7.75 0.47 -2.85
CA GLN A 118 -7.66 0.54 -1.39
C GLN A 118 -7.06 1.86 -0.94
N ALA A 119 -7.87 2.92 -0.88
CA ALA A 119 -7.39 4.30 -0.82
C ALA A 119 -7.32 4.94 0.57
N VAL A 120 -7.61 4.18 1.62
CA VAL A 120 -7.62 4.71 2.99
C VAL A 120 -6.62 3.97 3.85
N SER A 121 -6.96 2.84 4.46
CA SER A 121 -6.15 2.19 5.50
C SER A 121 -6.21 0.65 5.38
N ASN A 122 -5.83 -0.09 6.42
CA ASN A 122 -6.01 -1.53 6.62
C ASN A 122 -7.47 -2.00 6.61
N SER A 123 -8.41 -1.06 6.70
CA SER A 123 -9.83 -1.28 6.47
C SER A 123 -10.50 0.01 6.02
N TYR A 124 -11.76 -0.09 5.60
CA TYR A 124 -12.55 1.06 5.17
C TYR A 124 -14.02 0.89 5.56
N ARG A 125 -14.82 1.94 5.33
CA ARG A 125 -16.27 1.84 5.37
C ARG A 125 -16.87 2.14 4.02
N TYR A 126 -18.07 1.64 3.78
CA TYR A 126 -18.82 1.91 2.56
C TYR A 126 -20.27 2.26 2.91
N TYR A 127 -20.87 3.16 2.13
CA TYR A 127 -22.25 3.62 2.34
C TYR A 127 -23.28 2.59 1.85
N ASN A 128 -24.28 2.35 2.69
CA ASN A 128 -25.46 1.56 2.37
C ASN A 128 -26.54 2.42 1.69
N PRO A 129 -27.49 1.80 0.96
CA PRO A 129 -28.61 2.52 0.34
C PRO A 129 -29.51 3.30 1.32
N ASP A 130 -29.52 2.94 2.60
CA ASP A 130 -30.28 3.66 3.64
C ASP A 130 -29.51 4.87 4.23
N GLY A 131 -28.29 5.12 3.75
CA GLY A 131 -27.41 6.20 4.19
C GLY A 131 -26.56 5.86 5.41
N THR A 132 -26.68 4.69 6.02
CA THR A 132 -25.71 4.21 7.03
C THR A 132 -24.43 3.71 6.35
N SER A 133 -23.43 3.27 7.12
CA SER A 133 -22.24 2.63 6.56
C SER A 133 -21.87 1.36 7.32
N ASN A 134 -21.29 0.39 6.61
CA ASN A 134 -20.68 -0.81 7.18
C ASN A 134 -19.15 -0.75 7.05
N SER A 135 -18.44 -1.69 7.67
CA SER A 135 -16.98 -1.78 7.61
C SER A 135 -16.56 -2.96 6.74
N ALA A 136 -15.50 -2.80 5.98
CA ALA A 136 -14.87 -3.86 5.21
C ALA A 136 -13.36 -3.87 5.45
N SER A 137 -12.76 -5.05 5.31
CA SER A 137 -11.31 -5.22 5.36
C SER A 137 -10.68 -4.83 4.03
N THR A 138 -9.50 -4.21 4.08
CA THR A 138 -8.62 -4.08 2.92
C THR A 138 -7.99 -5.43 2.56
N PHE A 139 -7.69 -6.24 3.59
CA PHE A 139 -7.17 -7.59 3.45
C PHE A 139 -8.24 -8.57 2.97
N ALA A 140 -8.15 -8.93 1.70
CA ALA A 140 -9.01 -9.82 0.94
C ALA A 140 -8.26 -10.29 -0.31
N TYR A 141 -8.57 -11.45 -0.86
CA TYR A 141 -7.89 -11.88 -2.10
C TYR A 141 -8.21 -10.93 -3.26
N TRP A 142 -7.25 -10.72 -4.17
CA TRP A 142 -7.30 -9.72 -5.25
C TRP A 142 -8.62 -9.68 -6.03
N THR A 143 -9.24 -10.85 -6.19
CA THR A 143 -10.45 -11.00 -7.01
C THR A 143 -11.75 -10.98 -6.22
N ASP A 144 -11.69 -10.78 -4.91
CA ASP A 144 -12.86 -10.69 -4.07
C ASP A 144 -13.73 -9.47 -4.38
N GLY A 145 -14.97 -9.54 -3.91
CA GLY A 145 -15.78 -8.34 -3.69
C GLY A 145 -15.42 -7.70 -2.35
N VAL A 146 -16.31 -6.86 -1.84
CA VAL A 146 -16.15 -6.25 -0.51
C VAL A 146 -16.03 -7.31 0.59
N ALA A 147 -14.94 -7.27 1.35
CA ALA A 147 -14.70 -8.19 2.47
C ALA A 147 -15.31 -7.66 3.79
N ASP A 148 -16.64 -7.68 3.86
CA ASP A 148 -17.39 -7.38 5.08
C ASP A 148 -17.89 -8.69 5.73
N SER A 149 -17.32 -9.04 6.89
CA SER A 149 -17.70 -10.24 7.63
C SER A 149 -18.98 -10.09 8.46
N SER A 150 -19.50 -8.87 8.60
CA SER A 150 -20.71 -8.56 9.36
C SER A 150 -22.00 -8.75 8.55
N VAL A 151 -21.92 -8.74 7.22
CA VAL A 151 -23.07 -8.98 6.33
C VAL A 151 -22.75 -10.01 5.24
N PRO A 152 -23.61 -11.02 5.01
CA PRO A 152 -23.34 -12.06 4.00
C PRO A 152 -23.32 -11.56 2.55
N THR A 153 -23.94 -10.41 2.27
CA THR A 153 -24.00 -9.82 0.94
C THR A 153 -23.89 -8.30 1.10
N PRO A 154 -22.67 -7.76 0.97
CA PRO A 154 -22.44 -6.31 0.98
C PRO A 154 -23.32 -5.61 -0.06
N SER A 155 -23.72 -4.38 0.24
CA SER A 155 -24.54 -3.56 -0.65
C SER A 155 -23.70 -2.92 -1.77
N ASP A 156 -22.42 -2.67 -1.49
CA ASP A 156 -21.39 -2.42 -2.50
C ASP A 156 -21.07 -3.75 -3.22
N SER A 157 -21.09 -3.68 -4.55
CA SER A 157 -20.88 -4.83 -5.45
C SER A 157 -19.61 -4.70 -6.31
N ALA A 158 -18.84 -3.63 -6.12
CA ALA A 158 -17.57 -3.43 -6.78
C ALA A 158 -16.54 -4.47 -6.29
N PRO A 159 -15.55 -4.82 -7.13
CA PRO A 159 -14.43 -5.66 -6.69
C PRO A 159 -13.66 -4.96 -5.56
N THR A 160 -12.96 -5.72 -4.74
CA THR A 160 -12.12 -5.13 -3.67
C THR A 160 -11.08 -4.20 -4.29
N MET A 161 -10.38 -4.66 -5.33
CA MET A 161 -9.37 -3.89 -6.10
C MET A 161 -9.99 -3.00 -7.18
N VAL A 162 -11.02 -2.21 -6.87
CA VAL A 162 -11.73 -1.37 -7.87
C VAL A 162 -10.92 -0.13 -8.27
N GLY A 163 -10.44 -0.11 -9.51
CA GLY A 163 -9.81 1.06 -10.12
C GLY A 163 -10.82 2.10 -10.62
N GLN A 164 -10.33 3.26 -11.04
CA GLN A 164 -11.15 4.39 -11.51
C GLN A 164 -12.04 4.07 -12.74
N ASP A 165 -11.73 3.04 -13.52
CA ASP A 165 -12.55 2.59 -14.65
C ASP A 165 -13.69 1.62 -14.24
N GLY A 166 -13.83 1.38 -12.93
CA GLY A 166 -14.81 0.47 -12.34
C GLY A 166 -14.45 -1.01 -12.46
N LYS A 167 -13.26 -1.33 -12.99
CA LYS A 167 -12.76 -2.70 -13.12
C LYS A 167 -11.78 -3.04 -12.01
N MET A 168 -11.46 -4.32 -11.92
CA MET A 168 -10.38 -4.79 -11.06
C MET A 168 -9.03 -4.31 -11.58
N ALA A 169 -8.21 -3.73 -10.71
CA ALA A 169 -6.84 -3.36 -11.02
C ALA A 169 -6.04 -4.59 -11.50
N PRO A 170 -5.17 -4.47 -12.52
CA PRO A 170 -4.37 -5.60 -13.00
C PRO A 170 -3.44 -6.14 -11.91
N ALA A 171 -3.31 -7.47 -11.85
CA ALA A 171 -2.62 -8.10 -10.72
C ALA A 171 -1.09 -8.05 -10.87
N PRO A 172 -0.35 -7.80 -9.77
CA PRO A 172 1.10 -7.57 -9.84
C PRO A 172 1.89 -8.81 -10.28
N TRP A 173 1.34 -10.01 -10.03
CA TRP A 173 1.99 -11.27 -10.43
C TRP A 173 1.85 -11.58 -11.92
N ALA A 174 0.90 -10.95 -12.62
CA ALA A 174 0.60 -11.27 -14.01
C ALA A 174 1.78 -10.98 -14.95
N ALA A 175 2.56 -9.91 -14.69
CA ALA A 175 3.77 -9.60 -15.46
C ALA A 175 4.80 -10.75 -15.40
N TYR A 176 4.92 -11.42 -14.25
CA TYR A 176 5.88 -12.51 -14.05
C TYR A 176 5.37 -13.83 -14.63
N THR A 177 4.12 -14.22 -14.36
CA THR A 177 3.56 -15.49 -14.85
C THR A 177 3.38 -15.48 -16.36
N LYS A 178 3.05 -14.32 -16.97
CA LYS A 178 3.05 -14.13 -18.44
C LYS A 178 4.45 -14.23 -19.03
N ALA A 179 5.50 -13.86 -18.27
CA ALA A 179 6.90 -14.06 -18.63
C ALA A 179 7.43 -15.48 -18.35
N GLY A 180 6.56 -16.41 -17.94
CA GLY A 180 6.90 -17.81 -17.70
C GLY A 180 7.53 -18.09 -16.34
N CYS A 181 7.42 -17.16 -15.39
CA CYS A 181 7.98 -17.28 -14.04
C CYS A 181 6.89 -17.55 -13.01
N ASP A 182 7.11 -18.54 -12.14
CA ASP A 182 6.26 -18.71 -10.97
C ASP A 182 6.50 -17.56 -9.98
N PHE A 183 5.41 -17.08 -9.39
CA PHE A 183 5.40 -16.01 -8.40
C PHE A 183 4.94 -16.57 -7.06
N GLY A 184 5.86 -16.71 -6.12
CA GLY A 184 5.58 -17.07 -4.74
C GLY A 184 5.24 -15.84 -3.91
N THR A 185 4.26 -15.98 -3.04
CA THR A 185 3.86 -14.91 -2.12
C THR A 185 3.63 -15.46 -0.73
N VAL A 186 4.15 -14.72 0.26
CA VAL A 186 4.21 -15.08 1.66
C VAL A 186 3.66 -13.90 2.45
N SER A 187 2.37 -13.95 2.75
CA SER A 187 1.63 -12.94 3.51
C SER A 187 1.61 -11.54 2.91
N THR A 188 1.93 -11.40 1.62
CA THR A 188 1.85 -10.11 0.92
C THR A 188 0.41 -9.79 0.59
N ALA A 189 -0.05 -8.60 1.01
CA ALA A 189 -1.43 -8.14 0.94
C ALA A 189 -2.12 -8.46 -0.40
N ASN A 190 -3.33 -9.02 -0.32
CA ASN A 190 -4.24 -9.36 -1.42
C ASN A 190 -3.72 -10.33 -2.49
N THR A 191 -2.45 -10.75 -2.45
CA THR A 191 -1.88 -11.76 -3.36
C THR A 191 -2.04 -13.18 -2.82
N VAL A 192 -2.37 -13.32 -1.53
CA VAL A 192 -2.72 -14.58 -0.87
C VAL A 192 -4.20 -14.57 -0.50
N LEU A 193 -4.74 -15.72 -0.09
CA LEU A 193 -5.98 -15.69 0.70
C LEU A 193 -5.63 -15.12 2.07
N GLU A 194 -6.43 -14.19 2.59
CA GLU A 194 -6.20 -13.43 3.81
C GLU A 194 -7.23 -13.77 4.90
N ASN A 195 -8.37 -14.36 4.50
CA ASN A 195 -9.38 -14.84 5.44
C ASN A 195 -10.04 -16.16 5.01
N THR A 196 -10.67 -16.82 5.98
CA THR A 196 -11.31 -18.12 5.79
C THR A 196 -12.78 -18.03 5.36
N THR A 197 -13.32 -16.82 5.17
CA THR A 197 -14.75 -16.60 4.93
C THR A 197 -15.02 -16.16 3.50
N VAL A 198 -14.56 -14.99 3.09
CA VAL A 198 -14.82 -14.41 1.77
C VAL A 198 -13.95 -15.11 0.73
N ASP A 199 -12.65 -15.23 0.99
CA ASP A 199 -11.66 -15.63 -0.02
C ASP A 199 -11.78 -17.12 -0.37
N ILE A 200 -11.95 -17.99 0.63
CA ILE A 200 -12.17 -19.43 0.41
C ILE A 200 -13.42 -19.66 -0.44
N ASN A 201 -14.49 -18.90 -0.17
CA ASN A 201 -15.73 -19.02 -0.93
C ASN A 201 -15.55 -18.49 -2.35
N LYS A 202 -14.76 -17.44 -2.56
CA LYS A 202 -14.45 -16.90 -3.88
C LYS A 202 -13.64 -17.87 -4.74
N VAL A 203 -12.56 -18.40 -4.18
CA VAL A 203 -11.59 -19.20 -4.94
C VAL A 203 -12.07 -20.64 -5.14
N PHE A 204 -12.62 -21.27 -4.10
CA PHE A 204 -13.02 -22.68 -4.16
C PHE A 204 -14.52 -22.89 -4.33
N GLY A 205 -15.34 -21.87 -4.04
CA GLY A 205 -16.80 -21.97 -4.00
C GLY A 205 -17.32 -22.34 -2.61
N ALA A 206 -18.50 -21.81 -2.26
CA ALA A 206 -19.11 -21.96 -0.93
C ALA A 206 -19.52 -23.40 -0.54
N SER A 207 -19.56 -24.32 -1.50
CA SER A 207 -19.85 -25.75 -1.27
C SER A 207 -18.60 -26.64 -1.35
N SER A 208 -17.42 -26.05 -1.39
CA SER A 208 -16.15 -26.77 -1.50
C SER A 208 -15.76 -27.50 -0.21
N PRO A 209 -14.89 -28.52 -0.29
CA PRO A 209 -14.26 -29.12 0.89
C PRO A 209 -13.53 -28.09 1.77
N GLN A 210 -12.91 -27.08 1.16
CA GLN A 210 -12.20 -26.00 1.83
C GLN A 210 -13.17 -25.14 2.67
N ALA A 211 -14.31 -24.75 2.09
CA ALA A 211 -15.37 -24.05 2.81
C ALA A 211 -15.96 -24.90 3.95
N ALA A 212 -16.07 -26.22 3.75
CA ALA A 212 -16.52 -27.15 4.80
C ALA A 212 -15.51 -27.24 5.97
N GLU A 213 -14.20 -27.26 5.67
CA GLU A 213 -13.14 -27.22 6.69
C GLU A 213 -13.13 -25.89 7.44
N ALA A 214 -13.21 -24.76 6.74
CA ALA A 214 -13.29 -23.43 7.34
C ALA A 214 -14.47 -23.29 8.32
N LYS A 215 -15.61 -23.91 8.01
CA LYS A 215 -16.77 -23.95 8.91
C LYS A 215 -16.56 -24.87 10.12
N ALA A 216 -15.89 -26.01 9.93
CA ALA A 216 -15.74 -27.02 10.96
C ALA A 216 -14.59 -26.71 11.94
N ASP A 217 -13.48 -26.20 11.42
CA ASP A 217 -12.28 -25.81 12.17
C ASP A 217 -11.62 -24.58 11.52
N PRO A 218 -12.09 -23.37 11.86
CA PRO A 218 -11.54 -22.13 11.31
C PRO A 218 -10.03 -21.97 11.58
N THR A 219 -9.53 -22.46 12.71
CA THR A 219 -8.10 -22.36 13.03
C THR A 219 -7.27 -23.23 12.11
N LYS A 220 -7.69 -24.48 11.88
CA LYS A 220 -7.02 -25.33 10.90
C LYS A 220 -7.09 -24.75 9.49
N ALA A 221 -8.24 -24.23 9.08
CA ALA A 221 -8.40 -23.62 7.76
C ALA A 221 -7.51 -22.37 7.57
N GLN A 222 -7.27 -21.60 8.64
CA GLN A 222 -6.30 -20.51 8.64
C GLN A 222 -4.90 -21.04 8.29
N ALA A 223 -4.41 -22.05 9.00
CA ALA A 223 -3.09 -22.63 8.75
C ALA A 223 -2.97 -23.27 7.35
N ASP A 224 -4.04 -23.90 6.88
CA ASP A 224 -4.06 -24.64 5.61
C ASP A 224 -4.16 -23.73 4.38
N TYR A 225 -4.95 -22.64 4.41
CA TYR A 225 -5.34 -21.89 3.21
C TYR A 225 -4.92 -20.43 3.15
N VAL A 226 -4.64 -19.80 4.29
CA VAL A 226 -4.37 -18.35 4.36
C VAL A 226 -2.87 -18.09 4.30
N GLY A 227 -2.49 -16.90 3.83
CA GLY A 227 -1.16 -16.34 4.04
C GLY A 227 -0.05 -16.86 3.12
N ILE A 228 -0.23 -17.95 2.38
CA ILE A 228 0.81 -18.53 1.52
C ILE A 228 0.25 -18.84 0.14
N GLY A 229 0.97 -18.53 -0.93
CA GLY A 229 0.53 -18.82 -2.29
C GLY A 229 1.66 -18.94 -3.31
N VAL A 230 1.38 -19.62 -4.43
CA VAL A 230 2.20 -19.58 -5.64
C VAL A 230 1.28 -19.41 -6.85
N HIS A 231 1.41 -18.29 -7.56
CA HIS A 231 0.79 -18.06 -8.86
C HIS A 231 1.68 -18.64 -9.95
N CYS A 232 1.13 -19.56 -10.74
CA CYS A 232 1.91 -20.43 -11.59
C CYS A 232 2.00 -19.92 -13.03
N ALA A 233 3.19 -19.96 -13.60
CA ALA A 233 3.33 -19.96 -15.05
C ALA A 233 2.66 -21.21 -15.66
N LYS A 234 2.22 -21.13 -16.91
CA LYS A 234 1.43 -22.19 -17.58
C LYS A 234 2.09 -23.58 -17.60
N ASP A 235 3.42 -23.63 -17.62
CA ASP A 235 4.19 -24.88 -17.68
C ASP A 235 4.97 -25.19 -16.39
N SER A 236 4.56 -24.58 -15.27
CA SER A 236 5.23 -24.68 -13.98
C SER A 236 5.45 -26.12 -13.53
N LYS A 237 6.72 -26.46 -13.26
CA LYS A 237 7.10 -27.75 -12.69
C LYS A 237 6.91 -27.81 -11.19
N VAL A 238 6.94 -26.67 -10.51
CA VAL A 238 6.66 -26.58 -9.07
C VAL A 238 5.19 -26.83 -8.84
N CYS A 239 4.31 -26.11 -9.54
CA CYS A 239 2.87 -26.25 -9.36
C CYS A 239 2.33 -27.61 -9.78
N ALA A 240 2.98 -28.30 -10.72
CA ALA A 240 2.64 -29.67 -11.08
C ALA A 240 2.82 -30.70 -9.94
N LYS A 241 3.56 -30.35 -8.86
CA LYS A 241 3.73 -31.20 -7.67
C LYS A 241 2.60 -31.01 -6.65
N GLY A 242 1.94 -29.85 -6.65
CA GLY A 242 0.90 -29.49 -5.69
C GLY A 242 -0.52 -29.65 -6.23
N THR A 243 -1.51 -29.39 -5.37
CA THR A 243 -2.93 -29.34 -5.79
C THR A 243 -3.25 -27.92 -6.23
N THR A 244 -3.43 -27.73 -7.53
CA THR A 244 -3.71 -26.42 -8.13
C THR A 244 -5.20 -26.09 -8.18
N SER A 245 -5.50 -24.79 -8.21
CA SER A 245 -6.82 -24.24 -8.55
C SER A 245 -6.68 -23.18 -9.65
N PRO A 246 -7.75 -22.88 -10.40
CA PRO A 246 -7.72 -21.79 -11.38
C PRO A 246 -7.33 -20.46 -10.74
N ASP A 247 -6.34 -19.79 -11.32
CA ASP A 247 -5.95 -18.42 -10.96
C ASP A 247 -6.67 -17.47 -11.92
N LEU A 248 -7.71 -16.80 -11.42
CA LEU A 248 -8.66 -16.08 -12.26
C LEU A 248 -8.44 -14.58 -12.15
N LEU A 249 -8.14 -13.93 -13.27
CA LEU A 249 -8.11 -12.46 -13.38
C LEU A 249 -9.00 -12.01 -14.55
N PRO A 250 -10.30 -11.76 -14.31
CA PRO A 250 -11.28 -11.55 -15.39
C PRO A 250 -11.05 -10.24 -16.16
N ASP A 251 -10.54 -9.20 -15.51
CA ASP A 251 -10.30 -7.89 -16.12
C ASP A 251 -8.85 -7.69 -16.57
N GLU A 252 -7.99 -8.70 -16.43
CA GLU A 252 -6.57 -8.61 -16.74
C GLU A 252 -6.33 -8.25 -18.22
N PRO A 253 -5.67 -7.12 -18.52
CA PRO A 253 -5.38 -6.74 -19.89
C PRO A 253 -4.57 -7.81 -20.63
N GLY A 254 -4.95 -8.11 -21.88
CA GLY A 254 -4.37 -9.19 -22.67
C GLY A 254 -4.82 -10.60 -22.25
N GLY A 255 -5.65 -10.73 -21.21
CA GLY A 255 -6.25 -11.96 -20.73
C GLY A 255 -5.32 -12.79 -19.84
N TYR A 256 -5.94 -13.64 -19.01
CA TYR A 256 -5.27 -14.49 -18.03
C TYR A 256 -5.87 -15.91 -17.96
N ASN A 257 -6.29 -16.42 -19.12
CA ASN A 257 -6.94 -17.73 -19.19
C ASN A 257 -5.94 -18.90 -19.11
N GLY A 258 -6.29 -19.91 -18.32
CA GLY A 258 -5.54 -21.16 -18.19
C GLY A 258 -4.37 -21.11 -17.20
N TYR A 259 -4.21 -20.01 -16.47
CA TYR A 259 -3.27 -19.93 -15.34
C TYR A 259 -3.84 -20.67 -14.12
N GLN A 260 -2.96 -21.12 -13.25
CA GLN A 260 -3.28 -21.88 -12.05
C GLN A 260 -2.52 -21.28 -10.87
N ALA A 261 -2.95 -21.60 -9.66
CA ALA A 261 -2.24 -21.25 -8.44
C ALA A 261 -2.30 -22.39 -7.41
N LEU A 262 -1.32 -22.41 -6.52
CA LEU A 262 -1.34 -23.15 -5.27
C LEU A 262 -1.77 -22.16 -4.17
N PHE A 263 -2.92 -22.39 -3.55
CA PHE A 263 -3.44 -21.53 -2.49
C PHE A 263 -3.29 -22.20 -1.12
N GLY A 264 -2.59 -21.53 -0.21
CA GLY A 264 -2.33 -21.97 1.15
C GLY A 264 -1.19 -22.96 1.30
N ALA A 265 -0.69 -23.08 2.52
CA ALA A 265 0.35 -24.05 2.89
C ALA A 265 -0.05 -25.48 2.52
N LYS A 266 -1.34 -25.83 2.59
CA LYS A 266 -1.84 -27.16 2.21
C LYS A 266 -1.54 -27.53 0.75
N ALA A 267 -1.53 -26.54 -0.15
CA ALA A 267 -1.20 -26.72 -1.55
C ALA A 267 0.28 -26.46 -1.85
N VAL A 268 0.89 -25.48 -1.17
CA VAL A 268 2.25 -25.01 -1.40
C VAL A 268 3.31 -25.92 -0.76
N ASP A 269 3.18 -26.26 0.53
CA ASP A 269 4.20 -26.99 1.27
C ASP A 269 4.59 -28.32 0.60
N PRO A 270 3.65 -29.15 0.08
CA PRO A 270 4.02 -30.38 -0.64
C PRO A 270 4.78 -30.14 -1.96
N ALA A 271 4.67 -28.95 -2.55
CA ALA A 271 5.36 -28.61 -3.80
C ALA A 271 6.81 -28.14 -3.56
N ILE A 272 7.10 -27.61 -2.37
CA ILE A 272 8.40 -26.98 -2.04
C ILE A 272 9.16 -27.67 -0.90
N SER A 273 8.53 -28.58 -0.16
CA SER A 273 9.16 -29.37 0.91
C SER A 273 8.95 -30.86 0.69
N ALA A 274 10.02 -31.65 0.86
CA ALA A 274 10.01 -33.09 0.59
C ALA A 274 9.10 -33.90 1.54
N ASP A 275 8.95 -33.43 2.79
CA ASP A 275 8.05 -34.03 3.78
C ASP A 275 6.72 -33.27 3.91
N GLY A 276 6.49 -32.27 3.05
CA GLY A 276 5.28 -31.43 3.05
C GLY A 276 5.18 -30.49 4.24
N VAL A 277 6.29 -30.18 4.91
CA VAL A 277 6.34 -29.22 6.02
C VAL A 277 7.47 -28.22 5.79
N VAL A 278 7.12 -26.94 5.67
CA VAL A 278 8.10 -25.86 5.56
C VAL A 278 8.74 -25.56 6.91
N ARG A 279 10.03 -25.22 6.88
CA ARG A 279 10.81 -24.85 8.09
C ARG A 279 11.23 -23.39 8.09
N SER A 280 11.24 -22.78 9.27
CA SER A 280 11.81 -21.44 9.48
C SER A 280 13.32 -21.45 9.19
N THR A 281 13.96 -20.30 9.11
CA THR A 281 15.44 -20.23 8.91
C THR A 281 16.22 -20.85 10.08
N ALA A 282 15.59 -21.00 11.25
CA ALA A 282 16.14 -21.72 12.40
C ALA A 282 16.01 -23.25 12.29
N GLY A 283 15.31 -23.76 11.26
CA GLY A 283 15.09 -25.19 11.02
C GLY A 283 13.88 -25.77 11.78
N THR A 284 13.08 -24.94 12.44
CA THR A 284 11.87 -25.36 13.14
C THR A 284 10.71 -25.52 12.16
N PRO A 285 9.87 -26.57 12.25
CA PRO A 285 8.62 -26.65 11.49
C PRO A 285 7.75 -25.41 11.73
N ILE A 286 7.28 -24.76 10.67
CA ILE A 286 6.35 -23.65 10.79
C ILE A 286 4.93 -24.21 11.01
N ALA A 287 4.28 -23.71 12.05
CA ALA A 287 2.93 -24.13 12.43
C ALA A 287 2.22 -23.01 13.19
N ASP A 288 0.89 -23.06 13.20
CA ASP A 288 0.08 -22.17 14.05
C ASP A 288 0.24 -22.49 15.55
N TYR A 289 -0.40 -21.66 16.39
CA TYR A 289 -0.36 -21.83 17.85
C TYR A 289 -1.00 -23.13 18.36
N LYS A 290 -1.74 -23.88 17.52
CA LYS A 290 -2.29 -25.22 17.84
C LYS A 290 -1.39 -26.35 17.32
N GLY A 291 -0.31 -26.03 16.63
CA GLY A 291 0.61 -27.00 16.03
C GLY A 291 0.12 -27.56 14.69
N ASN A 292 -0.85 -26.92 14.02
CA ASN A 292 -1.18 -27.24 12.63
C ASN A 292 -0.05 -26.73 11.73
N PRO A 293 0.64 -27.61 10.96
CA PRO A 293 1.67 -27.18 10.02
C PRO A 293 1.10 -26.22 8.97
N GLY A 294 1.85 -25.19 8.62
CA GLY A 294 1.46 -24.20 7.63
C GLY A 294 1.50 -22.78 8.16
N PHE A 295 0.58 -21.93 7.68
CA PHE A 295 0.56 -20.51 8.00
C PHE A 295 0.37 -20.26 9.50
N PRO A 296 1.30 -19.58 10.18
CA PRO A 296 1.24 -19.41 11.63
C PRO A 296 0.28 -18.29 12.08
N GLY A 297 -0.22 -17.48 11.13
CA GLY A 297 -0.95 -16.23 11.39
C GLY A 297 -0.08 -15.01 11.06
N PHE A 298 -0.69 -13.89 10.69
CA PHE A 298 0.03 -12.68 10.22
C PHE A 298 0.99 -12.12 11.28
N ASP A 299 0.55 -11.99 12.53
CA ASP A 299 1.39 -11.59 13.68
C ASP A 299 2.55 -12.57 13.99
N SER A 300 2.50 -13.78 13.44
CA SER A 300 3.55 -14.79 13.61
C SER A 300 4.39 -15.00 12.35
N MET A 301 4.29 -14.09 11.38
CA MET A 301 5.19 -14.01 10.22
C MET A 301 6.48 -13.27 10.58
N THR A 302 7.10 -13.71 11.68
CA THR A 302 8.44 -13.29 12.10
C THR A 302 9.44 -13.52 10.97
N ALA A 303 10.56 -12.78 10.99
CA ALA A 303 11.57 -12.87 9.94
C ALA A 303 12.02 -14.31 9.64
N ASP A 304 12.19 -15.18 10.64
CA ASP A 304 12.60 -16.56 10.41
C ASP A 304 11.53 -17.41 9.70
N ASN A 305 10.25 -17.17 9.97
CA ASN A 305 9.15 -17.87 9.30
C ASN A 305 9.00 -17.41 7.84
N SER A 306 8.91 -16.10 7.60
CA SER A 306 8.79 -15.54 6.25
C SER A 306 9.99 -15.89 5.38
N LEU A 307 11.20 -15.68 5.87
CA LEU A 307 12.43 -16.01 5.14
C LEU A 307 12.60 -17.54 4.96
N GLY A 308 12.05 -18.34 5.85
CA GLY A 308 11.99 -19.80 5.72
C GLY A 308 11.18 -20.24 4.50
N TYR A 309 9.98 -19.68 4.34
CA TYR A 309 9.14 -19.89 3.15
C TYR A 309 9.81 -19.39 1.88
N VAL A 310 10.32 -18.14 1.88
CA VAL A 310 11.02 -17.54 0.73
C VAL A 310 12.17 -18.42 0.28
N ALA A 311 13.03 -18.87 1.19
CA ALA A 311 14.16 -19.72 0.85
C ALA A 311 13.72 -21.04 0.18
N GLN A 312 12.72 -21.72 0.75
CA GLN A 312 12.24 -23.00 0.20
C GLN A 312 11.52 -22.85 -1.13
N MET A 313 10.81 -21.74 -1.36
CA MET A 313 10.24 -21.42 -2.67
C MET A 313 11.34 -21.22 -3.72
N GLN A 314 12.34 -20.38 -3.41
CA GLN A 314 13.46 -20.08 -4.31
C GLN A 314 14.27 -21.35 -4.65
N GLU A 315 14.62 -22.15 -3.65
CA GLU A 315 15.34 -23.43 -3.81
C GLU A 315 14.54 -24.46 -4.63
N SER A 316 13.21 -24.38 -4.58
CA SER A 316 12.32 -25.29 -5.30
C SER A 316 12.07 -24.89 -6.75
N GLY A 317 12.57 -23.72 -7.17
CA GLY A 317 12.43 -23.21 -8.53
C GLY A 317 11.27 -22.23 -8.72
N VAL A 318 10.85 -21.53 -7.67
CA VAL A 318 9.97 -20.35 -7.76
C VAL A 318 10.87 -19.10 -7.77
N PRO A 319 11.16 -18.51 -8.95
CA PRO A 319 12.21 -17.49 -9.09
C PRO A 319 11.83 -16.12 -8.52
N VAL A 320 10.54 -15.81 -8.41
CA VAL A 320 10.05 -14.54 -7.87
C VAL A 320 9.31 -14.81 -6.57
N THR A 321 9.75 -14.20 -5.48
CA THR A 321 9.12 -14.35 -4.16
C THR A 321 8.94 -13.01 -3.49
N TYR A 322 7.72 -12.74 -3.05
CA TYR A 322 7.35 -11.57 -2.26
C TYR A 322 6.98 -12.04 -0.86
N ALA A 323 7.45 -11.33 0.17
CA ALA A 323 7.12 -11.67 1.54
C ALA A 323 6.90 -10.44 2.41
N TYR A 324 5.86 -10.53 3.24
CA TYR A 324 5.65 -9.68 4.40
C TYR A 324 6.43 -10.23 5.60
N ILE A 325 6.94 -9.35 6.46
CA ILE A 325 7.57 -9.69 7.74
C ILE A 325 6.92 -8.84 8.83
N SER A 326 6.40 -9.48 9.87
CA SER A 326 5.79 -8.80 11.02
C SER A 326 6.75 -7.81 11.68
N ASP A 327 6.19 -6.81 12.36
CA ASP A 327 6.93 -5.74 13.00
C ASP A 327 7.89 -6.27 14.09
N ALA A 328 8.74 -5.39 14.62
CA ALA A 328 9.62 -5.75 15.73
C ALA A 328 9.13 -5.20 17.08
N HIS A 329 8.05 -4.43 17.07
CA HIS A 329 7.66 -3.45 18.08
C HIS A 329 6.61 -4.01 19.03
N ASP A 330 5.82 -4.96 18.56
CA ASP A 330 4.81 -5.69 19.30
C ASP A 330 5.32 -7.03 19.83
N GLN A 331 4.81 -7.39 21.00
CA GLN A 331 5.09 -8.68 21.59
C GLN A 331 4.26 -9.77 20.89
N HIS A 332 4.86 -10.44 19.91
CA HIS A 332 4.20 -11.55 19.21
C HIS A 332 3.91 -12.74 20.13
N GLY A 333 2.71 -13.33 20.01
CA GLY A 333 2.29 -14.53 20.72
C GLY A 333 1.22 -14.31 21.81
N ALA A 334 1.24 -15.12 22.87
CA ALA A 334 0.11 -15.24 23.82
C ALA A 334 -0.08 -14.05 24.80
N ASN A 335 0.94 -13.19 24.94
CA ASN A 335 0.86 -11.97 25.73
C ASN A 335 1.03 -10.79 24.78
N THR A 336 -0.08 -10.17 24.37
CA THR A 336 -0.07 -9.05 23.43
C THR A 336 0.24 -7.73 24.15
N GLY A 337 1.04 -6.88 23.51
CA GLY A 337 1.29 -5.52 23.96
C GLY A 337 2.50 -4.88 23.27
N ALA A 338 2.42 -3.57 23.07
CA ALA A 338 3.48 -2.78 22.46
C ALA A 338 4.70 -2.60 23.36
N MET A 339 5.88 -2.53 22.74
CA MET A 339 7.17 -2.34 23.40
C MET A 339 7.77 -0.99 23.01
N GLY A 340 8.36 -0.26 23.96
CA GLY A 340 9.04 1.00 23.66
C GLY A 340 10.48 0.81 23.19
N PRO A 341 11.06 1.77 22.44
CA PRO A 341 12.42 1.71 21.93
C PRO A 341 13.47 1.32 22.98
N GLY A 342 14.28 0.30 22.68
CA GLY A 342 15.34 -0.18 23.57
C GLY A 342 14.84 -0.96 24.79
N ALA A 343 13.55 -1.32 24.83
CA ALA A 343 13.07 -2.30 25.79
C ALA A 343 13.69 -3.68 25.51
N ALA A 344 14.05 -4.40 26.58
CA ALA A 344 14.70 -5.71 26.47
C ALA A 344 13.99 -6.73 25.55
N PRO A 345 12.65 -6.91 25.58
CA PRO A 345 11.98 -7.84 24.67
C PRO A 345 12.04 -7.40 23.20
N TYR A 346 11.95 -6.10 22.92
CA TYR A 346 12.06 -5.53 21.57
C TYR A 346 13.48 -5.75 21.01
N THR A 347 14.52 -5.40 21.76
CA THR A 347 15.91 -5.68 21.33
C THR A 347 16.17 -7.17 21.15
N ALA A 348 15.54 -8.05 21.94
CA ALA A 348 15.65 -9.50 21.76
C ALA A 348 14.96 -9.98 20.46
N GLN A 349 13.82 -9.39 20.10
CA GLN A 349 13.09 -9.68 18.87
C GLN A 349 13.91 -9.25 17.64
N LEU A 350 14.43 -8.03 17.63
CA LEU A 350 15.35 -7.55 16.58
C LEU A 350 16.58 -8.45 16.44
N LYS A 351 17.12 -8.93 17.57
CA LYS A 351 18.24 -9.88 17.52
C LYS A 351 17.83 -11.23 16.90
N SER A 352 16.60 -11.68 17.12
CA SER A 352 16.06 -12.87 16.46
C SER A 352 15.96 -12.66 14.95
N TYR A 353 15.45 -11.50 14.51
CA TYR A 353 15.35 -11.15 13.09
C TYR A 353 16.72 -11.05 12.43
N ASP A 354 17.69 -10.43 13.09
CA ASP A 354 19.09 -10.38 12.65
C ASP A 354 19.67 -11.79 12.42
N ASN A 355 19.45 -12.72 13.35
CA ASN A 355 19.90 -14.11 13.21
C ASN A 355 19.18 -14.84 12.06
N ALA A 356 17.90 -14.51 11.81
CA ALA A 356 17.15 -15.05 10.68
C ALA A 356 17.77 -14.61 9.35
N PHE A 357 18.11 -13.33 9.19
CA PHE A 357 18.80 -12.82 8.00
C PHE A 357 20.18 -13.45 7.81
N ALA A 358 20.97 -13.60 8.88
CA ALA A 358 22.26 -14.30 8.82
C ALA A 358 22.10 -15.73 8.27
N SER A 359 21.08 -16.44 8.76
CA SER A 359 20.78 -17.82 8.37
C SER A 359 20.26 -17.90 6.93
N PHE A 360 19.39 -16.96 6.55
CA PHE A 360 18.81 -16.83 5.21
C PHE A 360 19.87 -16.61 4.14
N PHE A 361 20.73 -15.59 4.28
CA PHE A 361 21.78 -15.32 3.30
C PHE A 361 22.79 -16.47 3.21
N SER A 362 23.15 -17.07 4.35
CA SER A 362 24.02 -18.26 4.39
C SER A 362 23.40 -19.46 3.68
N ARG A 363 22.09 -19.65 3.79
CA ARG A 363 21.32 -20.71 3.14
C ARG A 363 21.28 -20.50 1.63
N LEU A 364 20.74 -19.37 1.17
CA LEU A 364 20.62 -19.06 -0.26
C LEU A 364 21.97 -19.13 -0.99
N ASN A 365 23.04 -18.62 -0.36
CA ASN A 365 24.36 -18.63 -0.97
C ASN A 365 24.92 -20.05 -1.19
N LYS A 366 24.51 -21.07 -0.40
CA LYS A 366 24.90 -22.47 -0.64
C LYS A 366 24.30 -23.03 -1.93
N ASP A 367 23.13 -22.53 -2.30
CA ASP A 367 22.42 -22.91 -3.53
C ASP A 367 22.73 -21.97 -4.70
N GLY A 368 23.69 -21.05 -4.53
CA GLY A 368 24.13 -20.12 -5.57
C GLY A 368 23.17 -18.96 -5.81
N ILE A 369 22.20 -18.73 -4.91
CA ILE A 369 21.27 -17.60 -4.97
C ILE A 369 21.87 -16.48 -4.11
N ASN A 370 22.35 -15.40 -4.74
CA ASN A 370 23.01 -14.30 -4.03
C ASN A 370 22.96 -13.00 -4.85
N LYS A 371 23.61 -11.94 -4.35
CA LYS A 371 23.61 -10.61 -4.99
C LYS A 371 24.04 -10.58 -6.47
N SER A 372 24.77 -11.59 -6.97
CA SER A 372 25.23 -11.61 -8.37
C SER A 372 24.16 -12.06 -9.38
N ASN A 373 23.07 -12.69 -8.91
CA ASN A 373 21.99 -13.19 -9.77
C ASN A 373 20.58 -12.93 -9.20
N THR A 374 20.47 -12.27 -8.05
CA THR A 374 19.19 -11.95 -7.42
C THR A 374 19.01 -10.46 -7.29
N LEU A 375 17.82 -9.97 -7.67
CA LEU A 375 17.34 -8.65 -7.28
C LEU A 375 16.66 -8.76 -5.91
N PHE A 376 17.32 -8.23 -4.88
CA PHE A 376 16.74 -8.02 -3.56
C PHE A 376 16.16 -6.61 -3.49
N VAL A 377 14.91 -6.53 -3.06
CA VAL A 377 14.22 -5.28 -2.73
C VAL A 377 13.71 -5.43 -1.31
N VAL A 378 14.12 -4.53 -0.43
CA VAL A 378 13.77 -4.58 0.99
C VAL A 378 13.33 -3.20 1.43
N THR A 379 12.14 -3.09 2.02
CA THR A 379 11.58 -1.82 2.53
C THR A 379 10.70 -2.11 3.74
N ALA A 380 10.24 -1.08 4.44
CA ALA A 380 9.03 -1.16 5.26
C ALA A 380 7.81 -0.70 4.45
N ASP A 381 6.61 -1.10 4.86
CA ASP A 381 5.34 -0.53 4.40
C ASP A 381 5.16 0.89 4.93
N GLU A 382 5.35 1.10 6.22
CA GLU A 382 5.32 2.40 6.87
C GLU A 382 6.36 2.49 7.99
N ASN A 383 6.41 3.67 8.61
CA ASN A 383 6.93 3.82 9.95
C ASN A 383 5.80 4.27 10.87
N ASP A 384 6.07 4.23 12.17
CA ASP A 384 5.14 4.62 13.21
C ASP A 384 5.68 5.72 14.13
N HIS A 385 4.73 6.40 14.77
CA HIS A 385 4.97 7.29 15.88
C HIS A 385 4.86 6.54 17.22
N PHE A 386 5.97 6.47 17.97
CA PHE A 386 5.96 5.92 19.32
C PHE A 386 5.25 6.83 20.33
N VAL A 387 4.18 6.33 20.94
CA VAL A 387 3.42 7.00 22.00
C VAL A 387 3.85 6.49 23.38
N GLY A 388 4.73 7.25 24.03
CA GLY A 388 5.25 6.90 25.35
C GLY A 388 5.83 8.07 26.14
N GLY A 389 5.97 7.85 27.44
CA GLY A 389 6.65 8.76 28.36
C GLY A 389 8.17 8.72 28.22
N GLN A 390 8.87 9.45 29.09
CA GLN A 390 10.34 9.43 29.12
C GLN A 390 10.86 8.06 29.56
N PRO A 391 11.91 7.52 28.90
CA PRO A 391 12.48 6.23 29.27
C PRO A 391 13.24 6.29 30.60
N THR A 392 13.31 5.16 31.29
CA THR A 392 14.06 4.97 32.53
C THR A 392 14.97 3.73 32.46
N PRO A 393 16.20 3.78 33.02
CA PRO A 393 16.88 4.97 33.51
C PRO A 393 17.18 5.96 32.37
N ALA A 394 17.38 7.25 32.68
CA ALA A 394 17.55 8.29 31.65
C ALA A 394 18.77 8.09 30.72
N ASN A 395 19.72 7.24 31.14
CA ASN A 395 20.91 6.87 30.37
C ASN A 395 20.77 5.51 29.65
N CYS A 396 19.55 4.98 29.52
CA CYS A 396 19.33 3.75 28.77
C CYS A 396 19.68 3.97 27.28
N ASP A 397 20.19 2.92 26.66
CA ASP A 397 20.62 2.89 25.24
C ASP A 397 20.08 1.67 24.49
N GLY A 398 19.29 0.82 25.15
CA GLY A 398 18.73 -0.42 24.60
C GLY A 398 19.74 -1.55 24.37
N VAL A 399 21.04 -1.25 24.33
CA VAL A 399 22.11 -2.21 24.02
C VAL A 399 22.83 -2.67 25.27
N THR A 400 23.31 -1.72 26.08
CA THR A 400 24.02 -1.99 27.34
C THR A 400 23.12 -1.81 28.56
N VAL A 401 22.16 -0.88 28.47
CA VAL A 401 21.19 -0.57 29.50
C VAL A 401 19.80 -0.51 28.86
N ALA A 402 18.97 -1.49 29.18
CA ALA A 402 17.60 -1.56 28.67
C ALA A 402 16.75 -0.36 29.12
N CYS A 403 15.89 0.12 28.23
CA CYS A 403 14.92 1.16 28.51
C CYS A 403 13.62 0.58 29.09
N ASN A 404 12.96 1.34 29.97
CA ASN A 404 11.66 1.04 30.53
C ASN A 404 10.76 2.28 30.50
N TYR A 405 9.49 2.08 30.16
CA TYR A 405 8.49 3.14 29.99
C TYR A 405 7.33 2.93 30.97
N SER A 406 7.18 3.83 31.94
CA SER A 406 6.08 3.76 32.92
C SER A 406 4.73 4.23 32.37
N GLN A 407 4.77 5.05 31.31
CA GLN A 407 3.63 5.47 30.52
C GLN A 407 3.92 5.06 29.08
N ILE A 408 3.07 4.23 28.51
CA ILE A 408 3.18 3.71 27.15
C ILE A 408 1.77 3.47 26.64
N GLY A 409 1.54 3.74 25.37
CA GLY A 409 0.30 3.49 24.68
C GLY A 409 -0.28 4.73 24.02
N GLU A 410 -0.91 4.52 22.87
CA GLU A 410 -1.70 5.49 22.12
C GLU A 410 -2.73 6.17 23.03
N VAL A 411 -3.03 7.43 22.73
CA VAL A 411 -4.08 8.18 23.40
C VAL A 411 -5.41 7.94 22.68
N ASN A 412 -6.15 6.94 23.17
CA ASN A 412 -7.47 6.60 22.67
C ASN A 412 -8.48 7.73 22.92
N ALA A 413 -9.07 8.27 21.86
CA ALA A 413 -10.02 9.38 21.89
C ALA A 413 -11.40 9.00 21.30
N ASN A 414 -12.44 9.07 22.13
CA ASN A 414 -13.82 8.82 21.74
C ASN A 414 -14.43 10.04 21.04
N ALA A 415 -14.36 10.09 19.71
CA ALA A 415 -14.89 11.19 18.89
C ALA A 415 -16.35 11.50 19.20
N ARG A 416 -17.22 10.49 19.32
CA ARG A 416 -18.66 10.68 19.57
C ARG A 416 -18.92 11.33 20.93
N GLY A 417 -18.22 10.89 21.96
CA GLY A 417 -18.32 11.48 23.29
C GLY A 417 -17.81 12.92 23.32
N LEU A 418 -16.64 13.18 22.73
CA LEU A 418 -15.99 14.49 22.74
C LEU A 418 -16.80 15.53 21.94
N LEU A 419 -17.26 15.18 20.75
CA LEU A 419 -18.14 16.02 19.94
C LEU A 419 -19.45 16.37 20.65
N ALA A 420 -20.10 15.37 21.28
CA ALA A 420 -21.35 15.59 22.00
C ALA A 420 -21.18 16.50 23.23
N THR A 421 -20.07 16.34 23.97
CA THR A 421 -19.86 17.05 25.24
C THR A 421 -19.22 18.42 25.09
N GLN A 422 -18.29 18.60 24.14
CA GLN A 422 -17.58 19.87 23.94
C GLN A 422 -18.29 20.77 22.93
N GLN A 423 -18.86 20.18 21.88
CA GLN A 423 -19.42 20.92 20.74
C GLN A 423 -20.94 20.78 20.61
N GLY A 424 -21.58 19.94 21.44
CA GLY A 424 -23.03 19.72 21.39
C GLY A 424 -23.51 18.99 20.13
N VAL A 425 -22.60 18.34 19.39
CA VAL A 425 -22.92 17.66 18.12
C VAL A 425 -23.60 16.32 18.40
N THR A 426 -24.78 16.13 17.84
CA THR A 426 -25.58 14.89 17.94
C THR A 426 -25.86 14.24 16.59
N THR A 427 -25.29 14.77 15.51
CA THR A 427 -25.40 14.22 14.16
C THR A 427 -24.95 12.76 14.17
N PRO A 428 -25.76 11.80 13.67
CA PRO A 428 -25.36 10.40 13.60
C PRO A 428 -24.23 10.16 12.59
N PHE A 429 -23.21 9.40 13.00
CA PHE A 429 -22.06 9.03 12.17
C PHE A 429 -21.43 7.72 12.65
N GLN A 430 -20.63 7.12 11.77
CA GLN A 430 -19.63 6.13 12.11
C GLN A 430 -18.23 6.63 11.73
N VAL A 431 -17.23 6.00 12.32
CA VAL A 431 -15.81 6.28 12.08
C VAL A 431 -15.14 4.97 11.68
N HIS A 432 -14.27 5.04 10.67
CA HIS A 432 -13.18 4.08 10.57
C HIS A 432 -12.13 4.52 11.61
N ALA A 433 -11.97 3.72 12.65
CA ALA A 433 -11.17 4.09 13.82
C ALA A 433 -9.69 3.97 13.47
N ASP A 434 -8.95 5.05 13.68
CA ASP A 434 -7.58 5.21 13.18
C ASP A 434 -6.90 6.42 13.85
N SER A 435 -5.59 6.57 13.66
CA SER A 435 -4.90 7.84 13.95
C SER A 435 -5.31 8.93 12.95
N ALA A 436 -5.55 8.54 11.70
CA ALA A 436 -6.11 9.37 10.63
C ALA A 436 -7.58 8.98 10.31
N PRO A 437 -8.53 9.19 11.24
CA PRO A 437 -9.87 8.63 11.14
C PRO A 437 -10.67 9.16 9.94
N ASN A 438 -11.33 8.25 9.23
CA ASN A 438 -12.32 8.61 8.22
C ASN A 438 -13.73 8.70 8.83
N PHE A 439 -14.41 9.83 8.63
CA PHE A 439 -15.76 10.07 9.15
C PHE A 439 -16.82 9.80 8.08
N TYR A 440 -17.86 9.04 8.47
CA TYR A 440 -19.00 8.70 7.62
C TYR A 440 -20.29 9.19 8.27
N LEU A 441 -20.74 10.39 7.88
CA LEU A 441 -22.02 10.95 8.32
C LEU A 441 -23.18 10.18 7.72
N ASN A 442 -24.19 9.84 8.53
CA ASN A 442 -25.38 9.16 8.04
C ASN A 442 -26.12 10.02 7.00
N GLY A 443 -26.55 9.38 5.90
CA GLY A 443 -27.21 10.02 4.76
C GLY A 443 -26.25 10.43 3.65
N ASN A 444 -24.94 10.20 3.81
CA ASN A 444 -23.90 10.58 2.85
C ASN A 444 -24.05 12.04 2.33
N PRO A 445 -24.14 13.03 3.25
CA PRO A 445 -24.31 14.42 2.85
C PRO A 445 -23.12 14.90 2.01
N GLY A 446 -23.36 15.84 1.09
CA GLY A 446 -22.31 16.45 0.30
C GLY A 446 -21.39 17.34 1.14
N ALA A 447 -20.25 17.73 0.56
CA ALA A 447 -19.25 18.58 1.23
C ALA A 447 -19.83 19.95 1.64
N ASP A 448 -20.69 20.56 0.80
CA ASP A 448 -21.33 21.86 1.08
C ASP A 448 -22.60 21.74 1.95
N ASP A 449 -23.01 20.54 2.37
CA ASP A 449 -24.19 20.37 3.21
C ASP A 449 -23.94 21.05 4.58
N PRO A 450 -24.87 21.90 5.07
CA PRO A 450 -24.69 22.57 6.36
C PRO A 450 -24.41 21.62 7.53
N LYS A 451 -24.87 20.36 7.48
CA LYS A 451 -24.56 19.35 8.50
C LYS A 451 -23.11 18.90 8.44
N THR A 452 -22.58 18.68 7.23
CA THR A 452 -21.17 18.33 7.01
C THR A 452 -20.29 19.45 7.53
N ARG A 453 -20.56 20.68 7.10
CA ARG A 453 -19.80 21.87 7.48
C ARG A 453 -19.80 22.12 8.99
N ALA A 454 -20.96 22.04 9.63
CA ALA A 454 -21.07 22.20 11.07
C ALA A 454 -20.34 21.08 11.85
N PHE A 455 -20.31 19.86 11.30
CA PHE A 455 -19.61 18.74 11.92
C PHE A 455 -18.09 18.89 11.83
N GLU A 456 -17.56 19.21 10.65
CA GLU A 456 -16.13 19.38 10.42
C GLU A 456 -15.56 20.53 11.28
N GLN A 457 -16.25 21.69 11.31
CA GLN A 457 -15.88 22.83 12.16
C GLN A 457 -15.97 22.54 13.66
N ALA A 458 -16.80 21.58 14.06
CA ALA A 458 -16.88 21.14 15.44
C ALA A 458 -15.71 20.21 15.77
N TRP A 459 -15.43 19.24 14.88
CA TRP A 459 -14.32 18.32 15.04
C TRP A 459 -12.97 19.03 15.12
N SER A 460 -12.75 20.07 14.30
CA SER A 460 -11.51 20.87 14.32
C SER A 460 -11.24 21.58 15.65
N LYS A 461 -12.26 21.70 16.53
CA LYS A 461 -12.17 22.35 17.85
C LYS A 461 -12.11 21.35 19.00
N VAL A 462 -12.17 20.05 18.72
CA VAL A 462 -12.12 19.03 19.76
C VAL A 462 -10.73 18.99 20.37
N THR A 463 -10.69 19.06 21.70
CA THR A 463 -9.45 19.00 22.46
C THR A 463 -9.47 17.85 23.45
N ALA A 464 -8.30 17.39 23.87
CA ALA A 464 -8.15 16.35 24.87
C ALA A 464 -6.96 16.64 25.79
N VAL A 465 -7.08 16.29 27.07
CA VAL A 465 -5.93 16.30 27.97
C VAL A 465 -5.13 15.02 27.74
N ASN A 466 -3.91 15.15 27.23
CA ASN A 466 -3.01 14.04 26.98
C ASN A 466 -2.57 13.41 28.33
N PRO A 467 -2.86 12.12 28.57
CA PRO A 467 -2.55 11.48 29.84
C PRO A 467 -1.05 11.32 30.13
N ILE A 468 -0.19 11.42 29.11
CA ILE A 468 1.28 11.34 29.26
C ILE A 468 1.83 12.70 29.66
N THR A 469 1.51 13.74 28.89
CA THR A 469 2.13 15.06 29.05
C THR A 469 1.38 15.99 30.01
N GLY A 470 0.09 15.70 30.27
CA GLY A 470 -0.81 16.57 31.04
C GLY A 470 -1.22 17.85 30.32
N LYS A 471 -0.83 18.04 29.06
CA LYS A 471 -1.21 19.19 28.23
C LYS A 471 -2.57 18.96 27.57
N THR A 472 -3.24 20.04 27.21
CA THR A 472 -4.45 19.99 26.39
C THR A 472 -4.04 20.15 24.93
N ASP A 473 -4.23 19.10 24.15
CA ASP A 473 -3.92 19.05 22.74
C ASP A 473 -5.20 19.26 21.92
N THR A 474 -5.07 19.81 20.71
CA THR A 474 -6.15 19.76 19.70
C THR A 474 -5.99 18.45 18.97
N ILE A 475 -7.05 17.64 18.88
CA ILE A 475 -6.92 16.27 18.37
C ILE A 475 -6.64 16.28 16.86
N SER A 476 -7.32 17.14 16.11
CA SER A 476 -7.16 17.22 14.65
C SER A 476 -5.97 18.13 14.30
N SER A 477 -4.99 17.60 13.57
CA SER A 477 -3.87 18.38 13.00
C SER A 477 -4.19 18.89 11.60
N PHE A 478 -4.81 18.05 10.77
CA PHE A 478 -5.22 18.40 9.41
C PHE A 478 -6.59 17.82 9.06
N LEU A 479 -7.30 18.49 8.16
CA LEU A 479 -8.61 18.04 7.67
C LEU A 479 -8.63 18.02 6.15
N ALA A 480 -9.03 16.88 5.60
CA ALA A 480 -9.24 16.66 4.18
C ALA A 480 -10.74 16.49 3.90
N ASP A 481 -11.36 17.52 3.32
CA ASP A 481 -12.70 17.40 2.73
C ASP A 481 -12.65 16.50 1.47
N ARG A 482 -13.76 16.35 0.74
CA ARG A 482 -13.75 15.50 -0.47
C ARG A 482 -12.89 16.06 -1.61
N ALA A 483 -12.68 17.37 -1.70
CA ALA A 483 -11.80 17.91 -2.72
C ALA A 483 -10.33 17.57 -2.38
N GLU A 484 -9.94 17.70 -1.12
CA GLU A 484 -8.60 17.34 -0.67
C GLU A 484 -8.36 15.83 -0.71
N GLN A 485 -9.31 14.99 -0.27
CA GLN A 485 -9.18 13.54 -0.37
C GLN A 485 -8.92 13.07 -1.80
N LYS A 486 -9.49 13.74 -2.81
CA LYS A 486 -9.19 13.44 -4.22
C LYS A 486 -7.73 13.78 -4.55
N ILE A 487 -7.23 14.92 -4.08
CA ILE A 487 -5.83 15.32 -4.27
C ILE A 487 -4.88 14.31 -3.63
N LEU A 488 -5.22 13.80 -2.45
CA LEU A 488 -4.40 12.85 -1.69
C LEU A 488 -4.54 11.39 -2.15
N HIS A 489 -5.20 11.12 -3.29
CA HIS A 489 -5.42 9.76 -3.81
C HIS A 489 -6.29 8.87 -2.92
N MET A 490 -7.24 9.45 -2.17
CA MET A 490 -8.08 8.76 -1.17
C MET A 490 -9.49 8.43 -1.67
N GLN A 491 -9.73 8.47 -2.98
CA GLN A 491 -11.04 8.22 -3.59
C GLN A 491 -10.95 7.17 -4.68
N THR A 492 -11.42 5.96 -4.39
CA THR A 492 -11.41 4.84 -5.33
C THR A 492 -12.42 5.04 -6.48
N GLY A 493 -12.42 4.10 -7.43
CA GLY A 493 -13.46 4.05 -8.48
C GLY A 493 -14.89 3.81 -7.98
N ASP A 494 -15.08 3.50 -6.69
CA ASP A 494 -16.40 3.38 -6.08
C ASP A 494 -16.72 4.56 -5.14
N PRO A 495 -17.65 5.46 -5.52
CA PRO A 495 -18.03 6.60 -4.68
C PRO A 495 -18.69 6.20 -3.36
N LEU A 496 -19.17 4.95 -3.19
CA LEU A 496 -19.71 4.47 -1.93
C LEU A 496 -18.64 4.32 -0.84
N ARG A 497 -17.37 4.16 -1.22
CA ARG A 497 -16.23 4.02 -0.30
C ARG A 497 -15.62 5.35 0.11
N THR A 498 -16.06 6.46 -0.48
CA THR A 498 -15.51 7.80 -0.18
C THR A 498 -16.06 8.31 1.16
N PRO A 499 -15.20 8.60 2.16
CA PRO A 499 -15.61 9.22 3.42
C PRO A 499 -16.36 10.55 3.23
N THR A 500 -17.03 11.03 4.27
CA THR A 500 -17.48 12.43 4.29
C THR A 500 -16.26 13.35 4.29
N PHE A 501 -15.34 13.13 5.24
CA PHE A 501 -14.06 13.80 5.35
C PHE A 501 -13.08 12.90 6.12
N THR A 502 -11.80 13.21 6.02
CA THR A 502 -10.74 12.55 6.77
C THR A 502 -10.05 13.56 7.67
N SER A 503 -9.74 13.14 8.90
CA SER A 503 -8.87 13.89 9.81
C SER A 503 -7.52 13.19 9.87
N PHE A 504 -6.44 13.96 9.83
CA PHE A 504 -5.13 13.49 10.30
C PHE A 504 -4.96 14.08 11.70
N SER A 505 -4.87 13.24 12.71
CA SER A 505 -4.84 13.66 14.10
C SER A 505 -3.44 14.11 14.52
N ASP A 506 -3.30 14.56 15.75
CA ASP A 506 -2.00 14.57 16.42
C ASP A 506 -1.52 13.10 16.54
N PRO A 507 -0.28 12.77 16.14
CA PRO A 507 0.22 11.39 16.09
C PRO A 507 0.13 10.59 17.41
N ASN A 508 -0.06 11.26 18.56
CA ASN A 508 -0.28 10.56 19.82
C ASN A 508 -1.66 9.89 19.92
N TYR A 509 -2.62 10.26 19.07
CA TYR A 509 -4.03 9.91 19.24
C TYR A 509 -4.48 8.80 18.30
N PHE A 510 -5.28 7.88 18.86
CA PHE A 510 -6.08 6.93 18.09
C PHE A 510 -7.56 7.26 18.30
N VAL A 511 -8.28 7.54 17.22
CA VAL A 511 -9.64 8.08 17.27
C VAL A 511 -10.67 7.00 16.96
N TYR A 512 -11.65 6.82 17.85
CA TYR A 512 -12.74 5.86 17.68
C TYR A 512 -14.11 6.47 18.01
N ALA A 513 -15.19 5.74 17.74
CA ALA A 513 -16.56 6.20 18.01
C ALA A 513 -17.30 5.33 19.04
N GLY A 514 -17.23 5.71 20.32
CA GLY A 514 -17.90 5.07 21.46
C GLY A 514 -19.23 5.73 21.86
N GLY A 515 -19.57 5.68 23.16
CA GLY A 515 -20.76 6.30 23.72
C GLY A 515 -20.71 7.84 23.68
N ALA A 516 -21.88 8.49 23.58
CA ALA A 516 -21.99 9.96 23.48
C ALA A 516 -21.91 10.68 24.84
N ASN A 517 -20.98 10.28 25.71
CA ASN A 517 -20.86 10.83 27.06
C ASN A 517 -19.42 10.82 27.60
N CYS A 518 -18.89 12.01 27.92
CA CYS A 518 -17.62 12.19 28.65
C CYS A 518 -17.90 12.67 30.07
N THR A 519 -18.48 11.80 30.90
CA THR A 519 -18.80 12.15 32.31
C THR A 519 -17.54 12.32 33.18
N SER A 520 -16.41 11.75 32.75
CA SER A 520 -15.06 12.07 33.22
C SER A 520 -14.12 12.19 32.01
N ALA A 521 -12.97 12.87 32.16
CA ALA A 521 -11.96 12.94 31.10
C ALA A 521 -11.52 11.53 30.65
N SER A 522 -11.32 10.62 31.61
CA SER A 522 -10.98 9.21 31.35
C SER A 522 -12.06 8.41 30.63
N ALA A 523 -13.31 8.88 30.57
CA ALA A 523 -14.40 8.20 29.87
C ALA A 523 -14.30 8.36 28.35
N CYS A 524 -13.52 9.34 27.88
CA CYS A 524 -13.36 9.65 26.46
C CYS A 524 -11.91 9.78 26.00
N VAL A 525 -10.95 9.87 26.92
CA VAL A 525 -9.52 9.95 26.62
C VAL A 525 -8.77 9.05 27.59
N ALA A 526 -8.09 8.02 27.10
CA ALA A 526 -7.34 7.08 27.92
C ALA A 526 -6.12 6.55 27.17
N LEU A 527 -5.12 6.05 27.91
CA LEU A 527 -4.01 5.32 27.28
C LEU A 527 -4.45 3.90 26.94
N GLY A 528 -4.12 3.46 25.73
CA GLY A 528 -4.21 2.07 25.30
C GLY A 528 -2.83 1.41 25.38
N PRO A 529 -2.36 0.91 26.54
CA PRO A 529 -0.98 0.42 26.69
C PRO A 529 -0.66 -0.82 25.86
N ALA A 530 -1.65 -1.44 25.21
CA ALA A 530 -1.43 -2.55 24.31
C ALA A 530 -0.94 -2.11 22.91
N TYR A 531 -1.17 -0.84 22.54
CA TYR A 531 -0.83 -0.28 21.22
C TYR A 531 -0.08 1.02 21.46
N ALA A 532 1.19 1.12 21.06
CA ALA A 532 2.02 2.30 21.35
C ALA A 532 2.72 2.86 20.12
N TRP A 533 2.36 2.37 18.95
CA TRP A 533 2.96 2.73 17.68
C TRP A 533 1.81 3.09 16.75
N ASN A 534 1.66 4.39 16.51
CA ASN A 534 0.57 4.94 15.72
C ASN A 534 1.07 5.28 14.33
N HIS A 535 0.30 4.94 13.31
CA HIS A 535 0.62 5.27 11.93
C HIS A 535 -0.63 5.69 11.16
N GLY A 536 -0.39 6.32 10.02
CA GLY A 536 -1.40 6.84 9.12
C GLY A 536 -1.46 8.38 9.04
N ASP A 537 -1.08 9.08 10.10
CA ASP A 537 -1.08 10.54 10.13
C ASP A 537 -0.11 11.18 9.12
N PHE A 538 -0.36 12.44 8.80
CA PHE A 538 0.55 13.28 8.01
C PHE A 538 1.70 13.79 8.89
N SER A 539 2.70 12.94 9.12
CA SER A 539 3.85 13.21 9.98
C SER A 539 5.14 12.60 9.43
N PRO A 540 6.28 13.31 9.44
CA PRO A 540 7.53 12.80 8.87
C PRO A 540 8.05 11.50 9.50
N ASP A 541 7.84 11.27 10.79
CA ASP A 541 8.24 10.03 11.47
C ASP A 541 7.40 8.82 11.02
N ILE A 542 6.19 9.04 10.53
CA ILE A 542 5.31 8.01 9.94
C ILE A 542 5.55 7.85 8.44
N ASN A 543 5.56 8.96 7.68
CA ASN A 543 5.54 8.90 6.21
C ASN A 543 6.92 8.85 5.56
N THR A 544 8.01 8.98 6.32
CA THR A 544 9.39 8.89 5.78
C THR A 544 9.99 7.55 6.17
N THR A 545 10.13 6.65 5.20
CA THR A 545 10.70 5.32 5.38
C THR A 545 12.00 5.15 4.57
N TRP A 546 12.37 3.92 4.24
CA TRP A 546 13.62 3.59 3.56
C TRP A 546 13.42 2.49 2.51
N LEU A 547 14.25 2.53 1.46
CA LEU A 547 14.27 1.53 0.39
C LEU A 547 15.68 0.96 0.18
N GLY A 548 15.82 -0.34 0.37
CA GLY A 548 17.01 -1.12 0.08
C GLY A 548 16.92 -1.85 -1.27
N LEU A 549 17.91 -1.64 -2.14
CA LEU A 549 18.04 -2.31 -3.43
C LEU A 549 19.42 -2.96 -3.54
N VAL A 550 19.47 -4.26 -3.88
CA VAL A 550 20.72 -5.00 -4.15
C VAL A 550 20.51 -5.92 -5.33
N GLY A 551 21.43 -5.96 -6.29
CA GLY A 551 21.39 -6.96 -7.36
C GLY A 551 22.02 -6.49 -8.66
N PRO A 552 21.99 -7.33 -9.71
CA PRO A 552 22.55 -6.98 -11.02
C PRO A 552 21.95 -5.69 -11.59
N GLY A 553 22.81 -4.70 -11.85
CA GLY A 553 22.43 -3.42 -12.42
C GLY A 553 22.00 -2.35 -11.42
N VAL A 554 21.96 -2.66 -10.12
CA VAL A 554 21.77 -1.69 -9.04
C VAL A 554 23.12 -1.09 -8.67
N LYS A 555 23.17 0.22 -8.45
CA LYS A 555 24.37 0.90 -7.99
C LYS A 555 24.71 0.54 -6.55
N HIS A 556 26.01 0.54 -6.25
CA HIS A 556 26.53 0.42 -4.89
C HIS A 556 26.84 1.81 -4.32
N GLU A 557 25.83 2.46 -3.74
CA GLU A 557 25.95 3.79 -3.11
C GLU A 557 26.07 3.71 -1.58
N GLY A 558 25.78 2.55 -0.97
CA GLY A 558 25.60 2.42 0.47
C GLY A 558 24.36 3.19 0.94
N VAL A 559 24.41 3.80 2.12
CA VAL A 559 23.33 4.67 2.62
C VAL A 559 23.36 6.03 1.92
N THR A 560 22.20 6.48 1.44
CA THR A 560 21.98 7.78 0.81
C THR A 560 20.62 8.35 1.22
N ASN A 561 20.46 9.66 1.02
CA ASN A 561 19.21 10.39 1.25
C ASN A 561 18.96 11.45 0.16
N LYS A 562 19.60 11.27 -1.00
CA LYS A 562 19.69 12.30 -2.04
C LYS A 562 18.51 12.32 -2.99
N VAL A 563 17.77 11.23 -3.08
CA VAL A 563 16.67 11.06 -4.03
C VAL A 563 15.39 11.09 -3.24
N TRP A 564 14.42 11.90 -3.67
CA TRP A 564 13.07 11.82 -3.12
C TRP A 564 12.30 10.78 -3.93
N SER A 565 11.78 9.77 -3.25
CA SER A 565 10.99 8.70 -3.85
C SER A 565 9.86 8.28 -2.91
N ASP A 566 8.87 7.56 -3.43
CA ASP A 566 7.82 6.91 -2.64
C ASP A 566 7.52 5.51 -3.15
N HIS A 567 6.66 4.76 -2.43
CA HIS A 567 6.35 3.36 -2.74
C HIS A 567 5.95 3.09 -4.19
N THR A 568 5.30 4.05 -4.85
CA THR A 568 4.89 3.85 -6.25
C THR A 568 6.09 3.65 -7.18
N ASP A 569 7.28 4.14 -6.81
CA ASP A 569 8.51 4.08 -7.60
C ASP A 569 9.17 2.67 -7.58
N ILE A 570 8.81 1.82 -6.62
CA ILE A 570 9.43 0.51 -6.43
C ILE A 570 9.13 -0.41 -7.62
N ARG A 571 7.84 -0.62 -7.92
CA ARG A 571 7.37 -1.50 -9.00
C ARG A 571 7.99 -1.16 -10.38
N PRO A 572 7.91 0.07 -10.91
CA PRO A 572 8.51 0.39 -12.21
C PRO A 572 10.03 0.26 -12.19
N THR A 573 10.69 0.55 -11.06
CA THR A 573 12.15 0.34 -10.92
C THR A 573 12.51 -1.15 -11.05
N MET A 574 11.79 -2.03 -10.37
CA MET A 574 11.95 -3.47 -10.50
C MET A 574 11.71 -3.94 -11.93
N LEU A 575 10.58 -3.57 -12.54
CA LEU A 575 10.26 -4.00 -13.90
C LEU A 575 11.28 -3.52 -14.93
N SER A 576 11.81 -2.30 -14.76
CA SER A 576 12.90 -1.77 -15.58
C SER A 576 14.16 -2.64 -15.50
N LEU A 577 14.53 -3.10 -14.29
CA LEU A 577 15.65 -4.01 -14.04
C LEU A 577 15.44 -5.41 -14.66
N LEU A 578 14.20 -5.89 -14.64
CA LEU A 578 13.83 -7.24 -15.09
C LEU A 578 13.49 -7.31 -16.58
N GLY A 579 13.33 -6.17 -17.26
CA GLY A 579 12.90 -6.14 -18.66
C GLY A 579 11.42 -6.47 -18.85
N LEU A 580 10.62 -6.24 -17.82
CA LEU A 580 9.19 -6.49 -17.82
C LEU A 580 8.43 -5.16 -17.87
N THR A 581 7.13 -5.26 -18.12
CA THR A 581 6.22 -4.10 -18.19
C THR A 581 4.86 -4.51 -17.63
N ASP A 582 4.20 -3.59 -16.94
CA ASP A 582 2.79 -3.71 -16.64
C ASP A 582 1.93 -3.13 -17.79
N PRO A 583 0.65 -3.52 -17.92
CA PRO A 583 -0.22 -3.07 -19.01
C PRO A 583 -0.81 -1.66 -18.78
N TYR A 584 -0.34 -0.94 -17.78
CA TYR A 584 -0.82 0.37 -17.37
C TYR A 584 0.35 1.32 -17.12
N THR A 585 0.08 2.63 -17.20
CA THR A 585 1.01 3.67 -16.76
C THR A 585 1.02 3.73 -15.24
N HIS A 586 2.19 3.59 -14.63
CA HIS A 586 2.40 3.70 -13.19
C HIS A 586 2.19 5.15 -12.70
N ASP A 587 1.87 5.31 -11.41
CA ASP A 587 1.96 6.60 -10.71
C ASP A 587 3.39 6.86 -10.18
N GLY A 588 4.22 5.81 -10.17
CA GLY A 588 5.64 5.91 -9.89
C GLY A 588 6.49 6.13 -11.12
N ARG A 589 7.79 6.28 -10.88
CA ARG A 589 8.82 6.42 -11.90
C ARG A 589 9.98 5.46 -11.64
N VAL A 590 10.73 5.11 -12.69
CA VAL A 590 11.98 4.36 -12.55
C VAL A 590 13.03 5.19 -11.78
N LEU A 591 13.58 4.65 -10.70
CA LEU A 591 14.66 5.24 -9.91
C LEU A 591 16.03 5.07 -10.60
N THR A 592 16.20 5.71 -11.76
CA THR A 592 17.44 5.62 -12.55
C THR A 592 18.70 6.07 -11.79
N GLU A 593 18.54 6.89 -10.76
CA GLU A 593 19.56 7.34 -9.82
C GLU A 593 20.25 6.15 -9.16
N PHE A 594 19.51 5.06 -8.90
CA PHE A 594 19.98 3.83 -8.25
C PHE A 594 20.28 2.69 -9.23
N ILE A 595 20.12 2.93 -10.54
CA ILE A 595 20.43 1.96 -11.59
C ILE A 595 21.71 2.37 -12.32
N ASP A 596 22.63 1.41 -12.48
CA ASP A 596 23.85 1.58 -13.26
C ASP A 596 23.53 2.05 -14.67
N ASN A 597 24.33 2.98 -15.20
CA ASN A 597 24.06 3.55 -16.51
C ASN A 597 23.97 2.51 -17.64
N SER A 598 24.74 1.41 -17.57
CA SER A 598 24.65 0.30 -18.52
C SER A 598 23.41 -0.57 -18.34
N ALA A 599 22.86 -0.61 -17.13
CA ALA A 599 21.66 -1.37 -16.77
C ALA A 599 20.36 -0.61 -17.03
N ARG A 600 20.40 0.71 -17.26
CA ARG A 600 19.19 1.48 -17.60
C ARG A 600 18.61 1.06 -18.97
N PRO A 601 17.28 1.18 -19.18
CA PRO A 601 16.66 1.10 -20.50
C PRO A 601 17.42 1.97 -21.51
N GLY A 602 17.51 1.53 -22.77
CA GLY A 602 18.37 2.15 -23.77
C GLY A 602 18.18 3.67 -23.92
N ASN A 603 16.94 4.16 -23.81
CA ASN A 603 16.64 5.60 -23.86
C ASN A 603 17.21 6.36 -22.66
N LEU A 604 17.23 5.76 -21.47
CA LEU A 604 17.61 6.40 -20.20
C LEU A 604 19.12 6.37 -19.92
N ARG A 605 19.94 5.98 -20.90
CA ARG A 605 21.42 5.94 -20.77
C ARG A 605 22.05 7.29 -21.08
N GLY A 606 23.13 7.62 -20.36
CA GLY A 606 23.91 8.84 -20.52
C GLY A 606 23.15 10.08 -20.05
N HIS A 607 23.44 11.24 -20.65
CA HIS A 607 22.84 12.53 -20.30
C HIS A 607 21.31 12.56 -20.39
N HIS A 608 20.70 11.72 -21.24
CA HIS A 608 19.24 11.62 -21.31
C HIS A 608 18.61 11.21 -19.97
N GLY A 609 19.33 10.41 -19.19
CA GLY A 609 18.87 10.03 -17.85
C GLY A 609 18.78 11.23 -16.90
N GLU A 610 19.58 12.29 -17.10
CA GLU A 610 19.53 13.50 -16.25
C GLU A 610 18.26 14.31 -16.51
N ASP A 611 17.87 14.47 -17.78
CA ASP A 611 16.60 15.13 -18.16
C ASP A 611 15.39 14.36 -17.59
N TYR A 612 15.42 13.02 -17.68
CA TYR A 612 14.40 12.15 -17.09
C TYR A 612 14.31 12.36 -15.57
N GLN A 613 15.45 12.38 -14.87
CA GLN A 613 15.50 12.57 -13.42
C GLN A 613 14.93 13.92 -12.98
N GLN A 614 15.21 14.99 -13.73
CA GLN A 614 14.68 16.32 -13.43
C GLN A 614 13.15 16.38 -13.54
N LEU A 615 12.59 15.81 -14.61
CA LEU A 615 11.13 15.73 -14.76
C LEU A 615 10.51 14.81 -13.69
N ALA A 616 11.11 13.66 -13.44
CA ALA A 616 10.68 12.72 -12.42
C ALA A 616 10.65 13.35 -11.01
N ALA A 617 11.67 14.11 -10.63
CA ALA A 617 11.71 14.79 -9.33
C ALA A 617 10.56 15.81 -9.18
N ALA A 618 10.29 16.62 -10.21
CA ALA A 618 9.17 17.56 -10.20
C ALA A 618 7.82 16.84 -10.18
N TYR A 619 7.70 15.73 -10.91
CA TYR A 619 6.50 14.88 -10.92
C TYR A 619 6.19 14.35 -9.52
N LYS A 620 7.18 13.81 -8.81
CA LYS A 620 6.97 13.26 -7.47
C LYS A 620 6.55 14.33 -6.45
N GLN A 621 7.07 15.55 -6.55
CA GLN A 621 6.62 16.67 -5.71
C GLN A 621 5.22 17.20 -6.06
N LEU A 622 4.77 16.96 -7.30
CA LEU A 622 3.46 17.35 -7.79
C LEU A 622 2.38 16.32 -7.42
N ASP A 623 2.70 15.03 -7.54
CA ASP A 623 1.70 13.96 -7.54
C ASP A 623 1.59 13.21 -6.21
N ALA A 624 2.70 13.00 -5.50
CA ALA A 624 2.68 12.16 -4.31
C ALA A 624 1.83 12.74 -3.17
N GLY A 625 1.16 11.85 -2.43
CA GLY A 625 0.31 12.21 -1.29
C GLY A 625 1.03 12.97 -0.16
N VAL A 626 2.35 12.86 -0.08
CA VAL A 626 3.20 13.62 0.85
C VAL A 626 4.20 14.56 0.15
N GLY A 627 4.00 14.78 -1.16
CA GLY A 627 4.78 15.75 -1.96
C GLY A 627 4.42 17.21 -1.65
N ALA A 628 5.22 18.14 -2.16
CA ALA A 628 5.05 19.57 -1.90
C ALA A 628 3.67 20.14 -2.31
N PHE A 629 3.04 19.61 -3.37
CA PHE A 629 1.69 20.00 -3.76
C PHE A 629 0.66 19.58 -2.71
N ALA A 630 0.62 18.29 -2.39
CA ALA A 630 -0.30 17.70 -1.41
C ALA A 630 -0.15 18.31 -0.01
N ALA A 631 1.08 18.52 0.46
CA ALA A 631 1.34 19.18 1.75
C ALA A 631 0.75 20.60 1.80
N ALA A 632 0.87 21.36 0.71
CA ALA A 632 0.33 22.71 0.62
C ALA A 632 -1.20 22.71 0.53
N THR A 633 -1.79 21.82 -0.28
CA THR A 633 -3.25 21.70 -0.40
C THR A 633 -3.90 21.23 0.88
N LEU A 634 -3.28 20.30 1.62
CA LEU A 634 -3.78 19.83 2.91
C LEU A 634 -3.79 20.93 3.96
N LYS A 635 -2.74 21.75 4.02
CA LYS A 635 -2.72 22.96 4.86
C LYS A 635 -3.83 23.95 4.48
N ALA A 636 -4.03 24.18 3.18
CA ALA A 636 -5.11 25.04 2.70
C ALA A 636 -6.50 24.46 3.05
N SER A 637 -6.73 23.18 2.79
CA SER A 637 -7.96 22.44 3.11
C SER A 637 -8.29 22.58 4.59
N THR A 638 -7.31 22.38 5.47
CA THR A 638 -7.49 22.52 6.92
C THR A 638 -8.01 23.91 7.28
N ALA A 639 -7.35 24.98 6.82
CA ALA A 639 -7.78 26.35 7.07
C ALA A 639 -9.17 26.68 6.46
N ASN A 640 -9.49 26.07 5.31
CA ASN A 640 -10.78 26.24 4.65
C ASN A 640 -11.91 25.57 5.43
N VAL A 641 -11.69 24.33 5.87
CA VAL A 641 -12.64 23.55 6.64
C VAL A 641 -12.94 24.25 7.97
N GLU A 642 -11.92 24.79 8.63
CA GLU A 642 -12.03 25.54 9.89
C GLU A 642 -12.73 26.90 9.77
N SER A 643 -12.78 27.48 8.56
CA SER A 643 -13.36 28.82 8.38
C SER A 643 -14.83 28.87 8.81
N THR A 644 -15.19 29.90 9.57
CA THR A 644 -16.58 30.20 9.98
C THR A 644 -17.11 31.47 9.30
N SER A 645 -16.66 31.75 8.08
CA SER A 645 -17.08 32.96 7.34
C SER A 645 -18.62 33.01 7.16
N PRO A 646 -19.26 34.20 7.15
CA PRO A 646 -20.70 34.29 6.96
C PRO A 646 -21.18 33.62 5.66
N GLY A 647 -22.14 32.71 5.79
CA GLY A 647 -22.65 31.93 4.65
C GLY A 647 -21.65 30.93 4.06
N ASP A 648 -20.57 30.63 4.79
CA ASP A 648 -19.49 29.71 4.38
C ASP A 648 -18.77 30.11 3.07
N LEU A 649 -18.81 31.41 2.74
CA LEU A 649 -18.30 31.95 1.49
C LEU A 649 -16.80 31.67 1.28
N GLN A 650 -15.99 31.77 2.34
CA GLN A 650 -14.56 31.48 2.26
C GLN A 650 -14.30 30.00 1.94
N TYR A 651 -15.03 29.08 2.58
CA TYR A 651 -14.92 27.66 2.29
C TYR A 651 -15.32 27.38 0.84
N GLN A 652 -16.49 27.83 0.40
CA GLN A 652 -16.96 27.62 -0.98
C GLN A 652 -15.96 28.13 -2.02
N VAL A 653 -15.43 29.35 -1.83
CA VAL A 653 -14.43 29.92 -2.75
C VAL A 653 -13.12 29.15 -2.73
N ALA A 654 -12.68 28.72 -1.56
CA ALA A 654 -11.39 28.06 -1.41
C ALA A 654 -11.44 26.59 -1.86
N THR A 655 -12.50 25.84 -1.53
CA THR A 655 -12.74 24.48 -2.03
C THR A 655 -12.91 24.46 -3.54
N ALA A 656 -13.57 25.47 -4.14
CA ALA A 656 -13.62 25.59 -5.61
C ALA A 656 -12.22 25.80 -6.24
N LYS A 657 -11.33 26.56 -5.59
CA LYS A 657 -9.93 26.70 -6.02
C LYS A 657 -9.15 25.42 -5.83
N LEU A 658 -9.36 24.74 -4.71
CA LEU A 658 -8.72 23.47 -4.37
C LEU A 658 -9.06 22.40 -5.41
N ALA A 659 -10.35 22.24 -5.73
CA ALA A 659 -10.82 21.34 -6.77
C ALA A 659 -10.22 21.69 -8.14
N ALA A 660 -10.17 22.97 -8.50
CA ALA A 660 -9.56 23.40 -9.76
C ALA A 660 -8.04 23.13 -9.82
N LEU A 661 -7.31 23.28 -8.71
CA LEU A 661 -5.90 22.91 -8.61
C LEU A 661 -5.73 21.39 -8.72
N GLY A 662 -6.56 20.60 -8.04
CA GLY A 662 -6.56 19.15 -8.13
C GLY A 662 -6.80 18.65 -9.57
N ASP A 663 -7.79 19.19 -10.26
CA ASP A 663 -8.06 18.84 -11.66
C ASP A 663 -6.90 19.21 -12.61
N GLN A 664 -6.23 20.35 -12.35
CA GLN A 664 -5.02 20.73 -13.09
C GLN A 664 -3.85 19.80 -12.78
N ARG A 665 -3.70 19.39 -11.51
CA ARG A 665 -2.69 18.44 -11.07
C ARG A 665 -2.90 17.11 -11.77
N ASP A 666 -4.09 16.51 -11.68
CA ASP A 666 -4.39 15.20 -12.28
C ASP A 666 -4.11 15.20 -13.78
N ALA A 667 -4.48 16.26 -14.50
CA ALA A 667 -4.23 16.39 -15.93
C ALA A 667 -2.73 16.46 -16.26
N LEU A 668 -1.96 17.25 -15.48
CA LEU A 668 -0.53 17.43 -15.70
C LEU A 668 0.27 16.19 -15.26
N ALA A 669 -0.01 15.65 -14.08
CA ALA A 669 0.56 14.41 -13.56
C ALA A 669 0.34 13.26 -14.55
N GLY A 670 -0.90 13.07 -15.03
CA GLY A 670 -1.22 12.06 -16.05
C GLY A 670 -0.51 12.29 -17.39
N GLN A 671 -0.14 13.52 -17.74
CA GLN A 671 0.69 13.79 -18.91
C GLN A 671 2.16 13.43 -18.66
N ILE A 672 2.71 13.80 -17.50
CA ILE A 672 4.10 13.54 -17.13
C ILE A 672 4.32 12.03 -16.97
N ALA A 673 3.46 11.33 -16.25
CA ALA A 673 3.52 9.88 -16.04
C ALA A 673 3.58 9.13 -17.38
N LYS A 674 2.74 9.49 -18.35
CA LYS A 674 2.76 8.89 -19.70
C LYS A 674 4.09 9.12 -20.43
N VAL A 675 4.70 10.30 -20.26
CA VAL A 675 6.00 10.61 -20.88
C VAL A 675 7.12 9.79 -20.22
N LEU A 676 7.17 9.75 -18.89
CA LEU A 676 8.16 8.99 -18.14
C LEU A 676 8.06 7.49 -18.43
N ASP A 677 6.84 6.94 -18.39
CA ASP A 677 6.56 5.51 -18.63
C ASP A 677 6.87 5.11 -20.09
N ALA A 678 6.51 5.96 -21.07
CA ALA A 678 6.86 5.71 -22.47
C ALA A 678 8.37 5.78 -22.77
N ASP A 679 9.11 6.62 -22.04
CA ASP A 679 10.57 6.72 -22.15
C ASP A 679 11.26 5.50 -21.53
N ALA A 680 10.76 5.06 -20.38
CA ALA A 680 11.27 3.90 -19.65
C ALA A 680 10.92 2.56 -20.34
N PHE A 681 9.70 2.40 -20.86
CA PHE A 681 9.16 1.12 -21.33
C PHE A 681 8.62 1.15 -22.77
N GLY A 682 8.09 2.27 -23.24
CA GLY A 682 7.35 2.38 -24.51
C GLY A 682 8.18 2.57 -25.79
N HIS A 683 9.52 2.46 -25.70
CA HIS A 683 10.47 2.75 -26.79
C HIS A 683 10.40 4.18 -27.37
N GLN A 684 9.68 5.10 -26.73
CA GLN A 684 9.57 6.49 -27.18
C GLN A 684 10.43 7.38 -26.31
N ARG A 685 11.56 7.84 -26.87
CA ARG A 685 12.44 8.76 -26.16
C ARG A 685 11.75 10.10 -25.87
N MET A 686 11.86 10.56 -24.62
CA MET A 686 11.35 11.88 -24.21
C MET A 686 12.04 13.02 -24.98
N ASP A 687 11.29 14.06 -25.32
CA ASP A 687 11.82 15.31 -25.89
C ASP A 687 12.26 16.26 -24.76
N GLN A 688 13.52 16.67 -24.73
CA GLN A 688 14.07 17.51 -23.65
C GLN A 688 13.31 18.85 -23.50
N PRO A 689 13.03 19.63 -24.59
CA PRO A 689 12.18 20.81 -24.49
C PRO A 689 10.77 20.54 -23.94
N GLN A 690 10.20 19.35 -24.18
CA GLN A 690 8.93 18.95 -23.58
C GLN A 690 9.11 18.69 -22.08
N ALA A 691 10.17 18.01 -21.67
CA ALA A 691 10.49 17.75 -20.27
C ALA A 691 10.62 19.06 -19.48
N ASP A 692 11.42 20.01 -19.98
CA ASP A 692 11.61 21.33 -19.35
C ASP A 692 10.28 22.06 -19.14
N ARG A 693 9.42 22.09 -20.17
CA ARG A 693 8.10 22.74 -20.08
C ARG A 693 7.20 22.07 -19.04
N LEU A 694 7.22 20.75 -18.95
CA LEU A 694 6.41 20.01 -17.99
C LEU A 694 6.93 20.22 -16.55
N THR A 695 8.25 20.24 -16.35
CA THR A 695 8.87 20.60 -15.07
C THR A 695 8.47 22.01 -14.64
N GLU A 696 8.56 22.99 -15.53
CA GLU A 696 8.14 24.37 -15.23
C GLU A 696 6.66 24.47 -14.88
N GLN A 697 5.80 23.70 -15.55
CA GLN A 697 4.36 23.64 -15.25
C GLN A 697 4.09 23.01 -13.88
N ALA A 698 4.80 21.94 -13.52
CA ALA A 698 4.68 21.28 -12.23
C ALA A 698 5.09 22.24 -11.10
N ASP A 699 6.26 22.88 -11.24
CA ASP A 699 6.75 23.89 -10.29
C ASP A 699 5.78 25.07 -10.15
N ALA A 700 5.19 25.54 -11.25
CA ALA A 700 4.22 26.62 -11.23
C ALA A 700 2.93 26.23 -10.49
N LEU A 701 2.48 24.98 -10.64
CA LEU A 701 1.27 24.49 -9.99
C LEU A 701 1.50 24.25 -8.48
N ILE A 702 2.66 23.70 -8.10
CA ILE A 702 3.10 23.61 -6.69
C ILE A 702 3.13 24.99 -6.04
N LYS A 703 3.70 26.00 -6.71
CA LYS A 703 3.71 27.39 -6.20
C LYS A 703 2.31 27.97 -6.02
N GLN A 704 1.36 27.62 -6.88
CA GLN A 704 -0.04 28.06 -6.73
C GLN A 704 -0.71 27.41 -5.51
N ALA A 705 -0.47 26.12 -5.26
CA ALA A 705 -0.93 25.45 -4.05
C ALA A 705 -0.33 26.08 -2.80
N GLN A 706 0.98 26.36 -2.79
CA GLN A 706 1.66 27.04 -1.69
C GLN A 706 1.08 28.44 -1.42
N GLN A 707 0.75 29.20 -2.47
CA GLN A 707 0.07 30.51 -2.33
C GLN A 707 -1.34 30.39 -1.76
N LEU A 708 -2.07 29.32 -2.08
CA LEU A 708 -3.38 29.05 -1.49
C LEU A 708 -3.27 28.71 0.01
N ALA A 709 -2.19 28.03 0.40
CA ALA A 709 -1.92 27.60 1.77
C ALA A 709 -1.51 28.73 2.74
N GLY A 710 -1.23 29.93 2.21
CA GLY A 710 -0.78 31.10 3.00
C GLY A 710 0.71 31.06 3.30
#